data_AF-A0A149PD86-F1
#
_entry.id   AF-A0A149PD86-F1
#
_cell.length_a   1.000
_cell.length_b   1.000
_cell.length_c   1.000
_cell.angle_alpha   90.00
_cell.angle_beta   90.00
_cell.angle_gamma   90.00
#
_symmetry.space_group_name_H-M   'P 1'
#
loop_
_entity.id
_entity.type
_entity.pdbx_description
1 polymer ?
#
loop_
_entity_poly.entity_id
_entity_poly.type
_entity_poly.pdbx_seq_one_letter_code
_entity_poly.pdbx_strand_id
1 'polypeptide(L)'
;MLQPSNLPSWWGFNQTLLESMKQQVHSLLPEDERNLLDKLSLEKGIPVVAFSDLVVRTFAGGAYFPLLKVLESAKPNANHRALAWLAGTGRIKDIVTLNFDSLTERAFREAGEALEVLVRSEDYGVFSARSRASARLHKIHGSVTDTQTLVDTVSQKASGLSAARRSVLEQLFSECHVLLIGFSGADLDFDLDYLPLRHSLASGLGFTWLYRKGSRPPDVGAQITSDPSHFLEANLPDVFRMLGVDETLLVVPERDPGAGNASSLREEIEAWTCGMTVGPWACAALCLRLMHEMMYRDDAARFEALLVEAFDREAATGYFHVSVGAAMRQLSVACLERLDFAGCRAWGERELGFHQALIEPLVKVNRLSPEARTEYLRNTASVFINLANAWHSESDDEEHRREALRMLELARERASELNDAELLALIEMRHAKLASNSLDDKLAHLRAARRHAQPVGASLTVLETLLLEAGALMRVSELDLAQMRLDEARQILVYTVRKSLVWRHAMLSAELSARRGELDRTFEVLKQLIDEPWLDFETRLATGREMLRLLGNKASLRASLLLQIDASFPESLDGNDLTKREGESLASIRSGCKAIAGVTEDFEPWFLIQPRPDQPGEARMRYVLAGAEYTGNVVLVLQALDALCRLFHQRGSIERLTDLAQALRERASRSKNTHYEIGGANFLGIALEYQGRIAEAAQAYERTIADLEQRGEGDSTGAHMLRSNFARVLGHDDAEANRAIALFESSRQAQRRLGDWDNYMTSTVNQARLLCQLQRNDEAIELLTAHIELTDKSSLPNARERLIALIESMRRGERTRDTRLRSASVERSSWNDLLKQHEQDDDTEETAPRMATRAMAAYEDGRRDDALRLNKAAREIYARANDKIGESRCWNNLAEIHAREAQWDEAARAAQRAHDLREAGGDVAGQIKTLSNLMEYLLRGNRPEDAYQSGKRLLALAGPGMRMWEVAKARVCLIDAALKTDRLAEAERMLPDAVEALTAVEHSARGEMLERIGRYRQLLEEIRAAPKRDDARVGAAAMQAIELARQQSQDAATRTLTAALNEATNSIDQATLHGEMGNRLAKTDPQAAQMHYEQSRALYEAAGHSGMAWYARCIAERMRVDQGADPDALLKFADECPVTTVKLNALAAYGGVLLREYEEVEVYSDAAVDAVSRRIEEALSLFDTEPEQLGQTALQLTYIYMMKEDLPAARRTLERARVWLVRANSTYLNDLEVVDRQLREEGV
;
A
#
# COMPACT_ATOMS: atom_id res chain seq x y z
N MET A 1 37.36 -31.40 25.58
CA MET A 1 36.36 -31.23 24.51
C MET A 1 36.88 -30.16 23.57
N LEU A 2 36.84 -30.37 22.25
CA LEU A 2 37.19 -29.32 21.29
C LEU A 2 36.12 -28.22 21.36
N GLN A 3 36.52 -26.99 21.64
CA GLN A 3 35.63 -25.84 21.58
C GLN A 3 35.17 -25.59 20.14
N PRO A 4 33.94 -25.09 19.90
CA PRO A 4 33.43 -24.84 18.55
C PRO A 4 34.37 -23.97 17.71
N SER A 5 34.86 -22.86 18.27
CA SER A 5 35.85 -21.96 17.67
C SER A 5 36.87 -21.48 18.70
N ASN A 6 37.96 -20.84 18.25
CA ASN A 6 38.99 -20.21 19.09
C ASN A 6 38.66 -18.74 19.41
N LEU A 7 37.37 -18.40 19.50
CA LEU A 7 36.90 -17.03 19.73
C LEU A 7 36.55 -16.81 21.22
N PRO A 8 36.59 -15.57 21.73
CA PRO A 8 36.02 -15.22 23.02
C PRO A 8 34.53 -15.58 23.11
N SER A 9 34.03 -15.89 24.31
CA SER A 9 32.60 -16.14 24.49
C SER A 9 31.79 -14.87 24.23
N TRP A 10 30.69 -14.99 23.47
CA TRP A 10 29.76 -13.89 23.21
C TRP A 10 29.24 -13.21 24.49
N TRP A 11 28.92 -14.02 25.50
CA TRP A 11 28.50 -13.54 26.82
C TRP A 11 29.61 -12.72 27.51
N GLY A 12 30.85 -13.23 27.51
CA GLY A 12 32.00 -12.53 28.10
C GLY A 12 32.36 -11.22 27.41
N PHE A 13 32.17 -11.12 26.09
CA PHE A 13 32.30 -9.85 25.35
C PHE A 13 31.29 -8.81 25.85
N ASN A 14 29.99 -9.16 25.86
CA ASN A 14 28.94 -8.25 26.29
C ASN A 14 29.06 -7.87 27.76
N GLN A 15 29.50 -8.80 28.62
CA GLN A 15 29.78 -8.50 30.02
C GLN A 15 30.93 -7.49 30.15
N THR A 16 32.04 -7.70 29.43
CA THR A 16 33.17 -6.76 29.43
C THR A 16 32.75 -5.39 28.91
N LEU A 17 31.90 -5.35 27.87
CA LEU A 17 31.34 -4.12 27.33
C LEU A 17 30.51 -3.35 28.36
N LEU A 18 29.58 -4.03 29.05
CA LEU A 18 28.75 -3.42 30.10
C LEU A 18 29.62 -2.87 31.25
N GLU A 19 30.59 -3.63 31.74
CA GLU A 19 31.47 -3.19 32.82
C GLU A 19 32.36 -2.00 32.40
N SER A 20 32.87 -1.99 31.16
CA SER A 20 33.62 -0.84 30.63
C SER A 20 32.75 0.41 30.55
N MET A 21 31.48 0.27 30.14
CA MET A 21 30.53 1.38 30.10
C MET A 21 30.23 1.93 31.50
N LYS A 22 30.00 1.07 32.50
CA LYS A 22 29.82 1.51 33.90
C LYS A 22 31.04 2.27 34.41
N GLN A 23 32.24 1.80 34.06
CA GLN A 23 33.47 2.47 34.44
C GLN A 23 33.59 3.87 33.84
N GLN A 24 33.10 4.11 32.62
CA GLN A 24 33.03 5.47 32.07
C GLN A 24 32.09 6.37 32.87
N VAL A 25 30.93 5.84 33.29
CA VAL A 25 29.92 6.58 34.06
C VAL A 25 30.44 6.99 35.45
N HIS A 26 31.37 6.25 36.04
CA HIS A 26 31.99 6.60 37.33
C HIS A 26 32.63 8.00 37.37
N SER A 27 32.98 8.57 36.21
CA SER A 27 33.49 9.94 36.09
C SER A 27 32.42 11.02 36.29
N LEU A 28 31.14 10.69 36.07
CA LEU A 28 30.00 11.60 36.23
C LEU A 28 29.41 11.55 37.65
N LEU A 29 29.68 10.46 38.39
CA LEU A 29 29.09 10.18 39.69
C LEU A 29 30.05 10.46 40.86
N PRO A 30 29.52 10.92 42.01
CA PRO A 30 30.21 10.85 43.30
C PRO A 30 30.65 9.41 43.63
N GLU A 31 31.77 9.25 44.35
CA GLU A 31 32.33 7.91 44.64
C GLU A 31 31.40 7.01 45.44
N ASP A 32 30.61 7.59 46.33
CA ASP A 32 29.65 6.93 47.22
C ASP A 32 28.37 6.47 46.49
N GLU A 33 28.08 6.98 45.30
CA GLU A 33 26.90 6.65 44.49
C GLU A 33 27.21 5.68 43.34
N ARG A 34 28.48 5.30 43.13
CA ARG A 34 28.89 4.40 42.03
C ARG A 34 28.25 3.01 42.10
N ASN A 35 27.93 2.55 43.31
CA ASN A 35 27.28 1.26 43.57
C ASN A 35 25.86 1.14 42.99
N LEU A 36 25.21 2.24 42.61
CA LEU A 36 23.92 2.22 41.90
C LEU A 36 23.99 1.38 40.62
N LEU A 37 25.15 1.36 39.96
CA LEU A 37 25.35 0.63 38.70
C LEU A 37 25.51 -0.89 38.89
N ASP A 38 25.78 -1.38 40.10
CA ASP A 38 26.02 -2.81 40.37
C ASP A 38 24.78 -3.68 40.14
N LYS A 39 23.59 -3.08 40.17
CA LYS A 39 22.32 -3.75 39.89
C LYS A 39 22.16 -4.10 38.41
N LEU A 40 22.82 -3.37 37.51
CA LEU A 40 22.81 -3.66 36.08
C LEU A 40 23.72 -4.86 35.79
N SER A 41 23.16 -6.04 35.59
CA SER A 41 23.94 -7.25 35.33
C SER A 41 23.27 -8.12 34.28
N LEU A 42 24.07 -8.61 33.33
CA LEU A 42 23.63 -9.60 32.33
C LEU A 42 23.23 -10.93 32.98
N GLU A 43 23.76 -11.26 34.15
CA GLU A 43 23.35 -12.46 34.92
C GLU A 43 21.97 -12.29 35.56
N LYS A 44 21.58 -11.05 35.86
CA LYS A 44 20.38 -10.71 36.64
C LYS A 44 19.23 -10.19 35.78
N GLY A 45 19.11 -10.69 34.54
CA GLY A 45 17.88 -10.55 33.76
C GLY A 45 17.91 -9.62 32.55
N ILE A 46 19.06 -9.10 32.13
CA ILE A 46 19.23 -8.45 30.81
C ILE A 46 19.55 -9.56 29.78
N PRO A 47 18.66 -9.87 28.82
CA PRO A 47 18.96 -10.82 27.76
C PRO A 47 20.15 -10.35 26.92
N VAL A 48 21.23 -11.14 26.88
CA VAL A 48 22.45 -10.80 26.13
C VAL A 48 22.16 -10.50 24.66
N VAL A 49 21.19 -11.22 24.09
CA VAL A 49 20.78 -11.06 22.70
C VAL A 49 20.17 -9.68 22.42
N ALA A 50 19.54 -9.06 23.42
CA ALA A 50 18.91 -7.74 23.30
C ALA A 50 19.82 -6.59 23.72
N PHE A 51 20.92 -6.88 24.43
CA PHE A 51 21.86 -5.86 24.91
C PHE A 51 22.55 -5.13 23.75
N SER A 52 23.03 -5.84 22.73
CA SER A 52 23.62 -5.22 21.53
C SER A 52 22.64 -4.28 20.82
N ASP A 53 21.38 -4.70 20.69
CA ASP A 53 20.32 -3.90 20.07
C ASP A 53 20.08 -2.60 20.86
N LEU A 54 20.12 -2.67 22.19
CA LEU A 54 19.99 -1.51 23.05
C LEU A 54 21.18 -0.55 22.93
N VAL A 55 22.41 -1.06 22.86
CA VAL A 55 23.62 -0.23 22.63
C VAL A 55 23.50 0.52 21.30
N VAL A 56 23.16 -0.18 20.23
CA VAL A 56 22.99 0.38 18.89
C VAL A 56 21.90 1.45 18.85
N ARG A 57 20.72 1.17 19.42
CA ARG A 57 19.57 2.08 19.39
C ARG A 57 19.71 3.28 20.31
N THR A 58 20.42 3.13 21.43
CA THR A 58 20.53 4.22 22.41
C THR A 58 21.50 5.30 21.94
N PHE A 59 22.64 4.91 21.37
CA PHE A 59 23.65 5.89 20.95
C PHE A 59 24.63 5.40 19.87
N ALA A 60 24.93 4.10 19.78
CA ALA A 60 26.09 3.65 19.01
C ALA A 60 25.84 3.60 17.50
N GLY A 61 24.59 3.39 17.07
CA GLY A 61 24.25 3.21 15.66
C GLY A 61 25.18 2.22 14.94
N GLY A 62 25.62 2.59 13.74
CA GLY A 62 26.56 1.78 12.96
C GLY A 62 27.97 1.68 13.55
N ALA A 63 28.35 2.53 14.51
CA ALA A 63 29.68 2.55 15.11
C ALA A 63 29.93 1.35 16.06
N TYR A 64 28.89 0.60 16.40
CA TYR A 64 28.99 -0.66 17.14
C TYR A 64 29.66 -1.77 16.32
N PHE A 65 29.29 -1.96 15.06
CA PHE A 65 29.73 -3.12 14.27
C PHE A 65 31.25 -3.22 14.06
N PRO A 66 31.99 -2.11 13.88
CA PRO A 66 33.45 -2.15 13.88
C PRO A 66 34.08 -2.72 15.15
N LEU A 67 33.45 -2.58 16.32
CA LEU A 67 33.94 -3.12 17.59
C LEU A 67 34.03 -4.65 17.57
N LEU A 68 33.12 -5.32 16.84
CA LEU A 68 33.08 -6.79 16.78
C LEU A 68 34.34 -7.41 16.16
N LYS A 69 35.19 -6.63 15.51
CA LYS A 69 36.52 -7.08 15.06
C LYS A 69 37.41 -7.60 16.19
N VAL A 70 37.21 -7.13 17.43
CA VAL A 70 37.96 -7.61 18.61
C VAL A 70 37.74 -9.10 18.87
N LEU A 71 36.66 -9.68 18.35
CA LEU A 71 36.36 -11.09 18.50
C LEU A 71 37.16 -11.97 17.56
N GLU A 72 37.79 -11.42 16.53
CA GLU A 72 38.59 -12.16 15.56
C GLU A 72 39.79 -12.83 16.24
N SER A 73 39.97 -14.13 15.99
CA SER A 73 41.12 -14.89 16.50
C SER A 73 42.17 -15.12 15.40
N ALA A 74 43.42 -15.30 15.81
CA ALA A 74 44.52 -15.46 14.87
C ALA A 74 44.59 -16.86 14.23
N LYS A 75 44.16 -17.91 14.94
CA LYS A 75 44.44 -19.30 14.56
C LYS A 75 43.16 -20.16 14.46
N PRO A 76 42.92 -20.80 13.30
CA PRO A 76 41.88 -21.81 13.17
C PRO A 76 42.15 -23.01 14.09
N ASN A 77 41.09 -23.58 14.66
CA ASN A 77 41.16 -24.80 15.46
C ASN A 77 40.96 -26.08 14.60
N ALA A 78 41.00 -27.25 15.23
CA ALA A 78 40.81 -28.55 14.58
C ALA A 78 39.49 -28.67 13.79
N ASN A 79 38.39 -28.02 14.24
CA ASN A 79 37.10 -28.09 13.54
C ASN A 79 37.16 -27.40 12.16
N HIS A 80 37.77 -26.22 12.09
CA HIS A 80 37.93 -25.49 10.82
C HIS A 80 38.80 -26.26 9.83
N ARG A 81 39.89 -26.88 10.31
CA ARG A 81 40.77 -27.72 9.49
C ARG A 81 40.06 -28.99 9.00
N ALA A 82 39.22 -29.59 9.84
CA ALA A 82 38.39 -30.73 9.44
C ALA A 82 37.40 -30.36 8.33
N LEU A 83 36.76 -29.17 8.40
CA LEU A 83 35.89 -28.67 7.33
C LEU A 83 36.66 -28.46 6.02
N ALA A 84 37.84 -27.83 6.06
CA ALA A 84 38.69 -27.66 4.88
C ALA A 84 39.07 -29.01 4.25
N TRP A 85 39.42 -30.00 5.07
CA TRP A 85 39.76 -31.35 4.61
C TRP A 85 38.56 -32.09 3.98
N LEU A 86 37.37 -31.97 4.58
CA LEU A 86 36.15 -32.56 4.01
C LEU A 86 35.81 -31.93 2.64
N ALA A 87 36.04 -30.64 2.48
CA ALA A 87 35.84 -29.94 1.21
C ALA A 87 36.86 -30.39 0.15
N GLY A 88 38.15 -30.47 0.51
CA GLY A 88 39.21 -30.96 -0.40
C GLY A 88 39.01 -32.41 -0.86
N THR A 89 38.36 -33.24 -0.04
CA THR A 89 37.98 -34.61 -0.41
C THR A 89 36.63 -34.71 -1.14
N GLY A 90 35.97 -33.59 -1.42
CA GLY A 90 34.70 -33.51 -2.15
C GLY A 90 33.48 -34.02 -1.37
N ARG A 91 33.60 -34.20 -0.05
CA ARG A 91 32.50 -34.68 0.83
C ARG A 91 31.54 -33.58 1.24
N ILE A 92 31.98 -32.32 1.23
CA ILE A 92 31.13 -31.14 1.42
C ILE A 92 31.40 -30.16 0.27
N LYS A 93 30.33 -29.53 -0.24
CA LYS A 93 30.42 -28.53 -1.32
C LYS A 93 30.01 -27.13 -0.86
N ASP A 94 29.20 -27.05 0.18
CA ASP A 94 28.60 -25.82 0.66
C ASP A 94 28.65 -25.81 2.20
N ILE A 95 29.11 -24.70 2.77
CA ILE A 95 29.19 -24.45 4.20
C ILE A 95 28.38 -23.19 4.48
N VAL A 96 27.36 -23.30 5.33
CA VAL A 96 26.57 -22.15 5.80
C VAL A 96 26.97 -21.84 7.23
N THR A 97 27.40 -20.61 7.48
CA THR A 97 27.86 -20.18 8.82
C THR A 97 27.13 -18.93 9.29
N LEU A 98 26.82 -18.92 10.59
CA LEU A 98 26.32 -17.75 11.32
C LEU A 98 27.45 -17.00 12.04
N ASN A 99 28.68 -17.53 12.01
CA ASN A 99 29.84 -16.83 12.53
C ASN A 99 30.38 -15.85 11.48
N PHE A 100 30.79 -14.68 11.93
CA PHE A 100 31.35 -13.63 11.08
C PHE A 100 32.89 -13.57 11.07
N ASP A 101 33.57 -14.39 11.87
CA ASP A 101 35.05 -14.49 11.92
C ASP A 101 35.66 -15.04 10.63
N SER A 102 36.97 -14.92 10.44
CA SER A 102 37.66 -15.42 9.24
C SER A 102 38.39 -16.77 9.40
N LEU A 103 38.12 -17.53 10.46
CA LEU A 103 38.88 -18.75 10.79
C LEU A 103 38.64 -19.87 9.77
N THR A 104 37.45 -19.98 9.20
CA THR A 104 37.15 -20.98 8.16
C THR A 104 37.96 -20.69 6.90
N GLU A 105 37.93 -19.43 6.43
CA GLU A 105 38.67 -18.97 5.27
C GLU A 105 40.18 -19.17 5.43
N ARG A 106 40.70 -18.91 6.64
CA ARG A 106 42.11 -19.15 6.97
C ARG A 106 42.45 -20.64 6.95
N ALA A 107 41.59 -21.52 7.47
CA ALA A 107 41.82 -22.96 7.44
C ALA A 107 41.87 -23.52 6.02
N PHE A 108 40.98 -23.06 5.12
CA PHE A 108 41.04 -23.42 3.70
C PHE A 108 42.34 -22.95 3.04
N ARG A 109 42.79 -21.73 3.36
CA ARG A 109 44.08 -21.20 2.90
C ARG A 109 45.27 -22.01 3.41
N GLU A 110 45.25 -22.42 4.69
CA GLU A 110 46.27 -23.29 5.30
C GLU A 110 46.31 -24.68 4.63
N ALA A 111 45.15 -25.21 4.24
CA ALA A 111 45.03 -26.49 3.55
C ALA A 111 45.36 -26.43 2.04
N GLY A 112 45.49 -25.24 1.46
CA GLY A 112 45.69 -25.08 0.01
C GLY A 112 44.43 -25.33 -0.83
N GLU A 113 43.25 -25.30 -0.23
CA GLU A 113 41.96 -25.57 -0.87
C GLU A 113 41.30 -24.29 -1.38
N ALA A 114 40.66 -24.36 -2.56
CA ALA A 114 39.95 -23.21 -3.13
C ALA A 114 38.60 -23.03 -2.44
N LEU A 115 38.33 -21.84 -1.90
CA LEU A 115 37.08 -21.48 -1.24
C LEU A 115 36.47 -20.23 -1.88
N GLU A 116 35.22 -20.33 -2.30
CA GLU A 116 34.40 -19.19 -2.73
C GLU A 116 33.61 -18.66 -1.53
N VAL A 117 33.72 -17.37 -1.20
CA VAL A 117 33.11 -16.78 0.00
C VAL A 117 32.01 -15.80 -0.42
N LEU A 118 30.79 -16.05 0.05
CA LEU A 118 29.59 -15.29 -0.26
C LEU A 118 29.14 -14.56 1.01
N VAL A 119 29.22 -13.23 1.01
CA VAL A 119 28.94 -12.38 2.17
C VAL A 119 27.77 -11.46 1.91
N ARG A 120 27.81 -10.66 0.84
CA ARG A 120 26.77 -9.67 0.54
C ARG A 120 25.62 -10.30 -0.24
N SER A 121 24.46 -9.63 -0.30
CA SER A 121 23.31 -10.17 -1.03
C SER A 121 23.57 -10.23 -2.54
N GLU A 122 24.39 -9.32 -3.07
CA GLU A 122 24.76 -9.26 -4.48
C GLU A 122 25.57 -10.48 -4.93
N ASP A 123 26.33 -11.10 -4.00
CA ASP A 123 27.11 -12.32 -4.25
C ASP A 123 26.19 -13.49 -4.66
N TYR A 124 24.92 -13.46 -4.25
CA TYR A 124 23.92 -14.50 -4.52
C TYR A 124 23.20 -14.30 -5.87
N GLY A 125 23.36 -13.14 -6.52
CA GLY A 125 22.76 -12.85 -7.83
C GLY A 125 23.46 -13.56 -9.00
N VAL A 126 24.70 -14.00 -8.80
CA VAL A 126 25.50 -14.77 -9.77
C VAL A 126 25.66 -16.22 -9.30
N PHE A 127 24.56 -16.88 -8.93
CA PHE A 127 24.60 -18.30 -8.57
C PHE A 127 24.92 -19.16 -9.81
N SER A 128 26.20 -19.33 -10.10
CA SER A 128 26.69 -20.15 -11.21
C SER A 128 26.77 -21.61 -10.76
N ALA A 129 26.07 -22.51 -11.45
CA ALA A 129 26.18 -23.96 -11.27
C ALA A 129 27.58 -24.54 -11.60
N ARG A 130 28.56 -23.70 -11.99
CA ARG A 130 29.91 -24.10 -12.42
C ARG A 130 31.03 -23.38 -11.64
N SER A 131 30.97 -23.38 -10.30
CA SER A 131 32.12 -22.95 -9.50
C SER A 131 33.29 -23.93 -9.66
N ARG A 132 34.53 -23.41 -9.74
CA ARG A 132 35.77 -24.20 -9.74
C ARG A 132 36.37 -24.39 -8.34
N ALA A 133 35.73 -23.84 -7.30
CA ALA A 133 36.17 -23.94 -5.91
C ALA A 133 35.91 -25.35 -5.33
N SER A 134 36.71 -25.75 -4.34
CA SER A 134 36.52 -27.00 -3.59
C SER A 134 35.24 -26.94 -2.75
N ALA A 135 34.89 -25.75 -2.21
CA ALA A 135 33.61 -25.48 -1.56
C ALA A 135 33.22 -23.99 -1.61
N ARG A 136 31.96 -23.71 -1.28
CA ARG A 136 31.40 -22.38 -1.07
C ARG A 136 31.12 -22.13 0.42
N LEU A 137 31.40 -20.92 0.91
CA LEU A 137 31.13 -20.48 2.27
C LEU A 137 30.11 -19.34 2.26
N HIS A 138 28.91 -19.62 2.76
CA HIS A 138 27.81 -18.67 2.91
C HIS A 138 27.86 -18.04 4.31
N LYS A 139 28.28 -16.77 4.39
CA LYS A 139 28.37 -16.02 5.65
C LYS A 139 27.09 -15.23 5.89
N ILE A 140 26.11 -15.87 6.51
CA ILE A 140 24.75 -15.33 6.66
C ILE A 140 24.72 -14.07 7.53
N HIS A 141 25.50 -14.05 8.61
CA HIS A 141 25.64 -12.90 9.50
C HIS A 141 26.77 -11.92 9.08
N GLY A 142 27.27 -12.03 7.85
CA GLY A 142 28.32 -11.15 7.34
C GLY A 142 29.73 -11.56 7.76
N SER A 143 30.69 -10.64 7.61
CA SER A 143 32.11 -10.89 7.88
C SER A 143 32.79 -9.73 8.59
N VAL A 144 33.70 -10.00 9.53
CA VAL A 144 34.52 -8.95 10.19
C VAL A 144 35.42 -8.17 9.23
N THR A 145 35.71 -8.73 8.05
CA THR A 145 36.45 -8.06 6.98
C THR A 145 35.63 -6.95 6.32
N ASP A 146 34.30 -6.99 6.49
CA ASP A 146 33.34 -6.03 5.95
C ASP A 146 32.23 -5.76 6.98
N THR A 147 32.52 -4.88 7.94
CA THR A 147 31.69 -4.66 9.13
C THR A 147 30.28 -4.14 8.83
N GLN A 148 30.04 -3.61 7.63
CA GLN A 148 28.71 -3.19 7.20
C GLN A 148 27.76 -4.36 6.94
N THR A 149 28.30 -5.59 6.82
CA THR A 149 27.52 -6.81 6.57
C THR A 149 27.12 -7.55 7.84
N LEU A 150 27.66 -7.13 9.00
CA LEU A 150 27.51 -7.85 10.27
C LEU A 150 26.05 -7.83 10.75
N VAL A 151 25.55 -8.99 11.14
CA VAL A 151 24.23 -9.18 11.77
C VAL A 151 24.44 -9.62 13.21
N ASP A 152 24.05 -8.77 14.15
CA ASP A 152 24.14 -9.08 15.58
C ASP A 152 22.89 -8.68 16.37
N THR A 153 22.24 -7.56 16.00
CA THR A 153 21.12 -7.06 16.78
C THR A 153 19.83 -7.84 16.52
N VAL A 154 18.93 -7.84 17.51
CA VAL A 154 17.57 -8.39 17.37
C VAL A 154 16.88 -7.82 16.13
N SER A 155 17.03 -6.52 15.89
CA SER A 155 16.38 -5.86 14.76
C SER A 155 16.87 -6.38 13.41
N GLN A 156 18.17 -6.64 13.26
CA GLN A 156 18.70 -7.18 12.02
C GLN A 156 18.24 -8.63 11.77
N LYS A 157 18.15 -9.44 12.83
CA LYS A 157 17.71 -10.84 12.73
C LYS A 157 16.21 -10.94 12.43
N ALA A 158 15.40 -10.09 13.07
CA ALA A 158 13.96 -10.03 12.84
C ALA A 158 13.56 -9.59 11.42
N SER A 159 14.43 -8.86 10.71
CA SER A 159 14.24 -8.54 9.28
C SER A 159 14.32 -9.76 8.36
N GLY A 160 14.84 -10.88 8.85
CA GLY A 160 15.01 -12.10 8.07
C GLY A 160 16.13 -12.01 7.02
N LEU A 161 16.20 -13.04 6.17
CA LEU A 161 17.16 -13.11 5.06
C LEU A 161 16.67 -12.32 3.85
N SER A 162 17.60 -11.76 3.08
CA SER A 162 17.26 -11.19 1.77
C SER A 162 16.73 -12.27 0.83
N ALA A 163 15.82 -11.90 -0.09
CA ALA A 163 15.20 -12.84 -1.02
C ALA A 163 16.22 -13.66 -1.83
N ALA A 164 17.34 -13.03 -2.24
CA ALA A 164 18.42 -13.70 -2.95
C ALA A 164 19.12 -14.78 -2.09
N ARG A 165 19.47 -14.45 -0.83
CA ARG A 165 20.07 -15.42 0.10
C ARG A 165 19.11 -16.57 0.39
N ARG A 166 17.85 -16.22 0.65
CA ARG A 166 16.80 -17.19 0.98
C ARG A 166 16.59 -18.19 -0.15
N SER A 167 16.41 -17.72 -1.38
CA SER A 167 16.23 -18.57 -2.57
C SER A 167 17.37 -19.58 -2.76
N VAL A 168 18.62 -19.12 -2.62
CA VAL A 168 19.79 -20.00 -2.72
C VAL A 168 19.83 -21.04 -1.58
N LEU A 169 19.51 -20.65 -0.34
CA LEU A 169 19.47 -21.60 0.77
C LEU A 169 18.33 -22.62 0.63
N GLU A 170 17.13 -22.19 0.19
CA GLU A 170 16.00 -23.07 -0.11
C GLU A 170 16.39 -24.11 -1.17
N GLN A 171 17.06 -23.67 -2.24
CA GLN A 171 17.58 -24.58 -3.27
C GLN A 171 18.60 -25.57 -2.68
N LEU A 172 19.62 -25.07 -1.97
CA LEU A 172 20.67 -25.92 -1.37
C LEU A 172 20.09 -26.98 -0.43
N PHE A 173 19.13 -26.60 0.41
CA PHE A 173 18.50 -27.50 1.38
C PHE A 173 17.53 -28.48 0.72
N SER A 174 17.03 -28.18 -0.48
CA SER A 174 16.22 -29.11 -1.27
C SER A 174 17.06 -30.17 -2.01
N GLU A 175 18.32 -29.86 -2.34
CA GLU A 175 19.21 -30.69 -3.15
C GLU A 175 20.23 -31.52 -2.34
N CYS A 176 20.49 -31.13 -1.08
CA CYS A 176 21.49 -31.75 -0.21
C CYS A 176 20.91 -32.15 1.16
N HIS A 177 21.44 -33.23 1.74
CA HIS A 177 21.22 -33.51 3.17
C HIS A 177 21.97 -32.48 4.02
N VAL A 178 21.30 -31.89 5.01
CA VAL A 178 21.88 -30.81 5.83
C VAL A 178 22.45 -31.36 7.14
N LEU A 179 23.74 -31.16 7.38
CA LEU A 179 24.36 -31.45 8.69
C LEU A 179 24.46 -30.16 9.51
N LEU A 180 23.65 -30.03 10.56
CA LEU A 180 23.68 -28.87 11.45
C LEU A 180 24.72 -29.05 12.56
N ILE A 181 25.76 -28.23 12.49
CA ILE A 181 26.85 -28.18 13.47
C ILE A 181 26.64 -26.97 14.39
N GLY A 182 25.90 -27.18 15.48
CA GLY A 182 25.61 -26.15 16.49
C GLY A 182 24.57 -26.64 17.50
N PHE A 183 24.73 -26.29 18.77
CA PHE A 183 23.98 -26.95 19.85
C PHE A 183 22.72 -26.20 20.33
N SER A 184 22.62 -24.89 20.13
CA SER A 184 21.56 -24.07 20.75
C SER A 184 20.36 -23.80 19.85
N GLY A 185 20.58 -23.58 18.55
CA GLY A 185 19.50 -23.17 17.64
C GLY A 185 18.94 -21.76 17.88
N ALA A 186 19.62 -20.94 18.69
CA ALA A 186 19.07 -19.68 19.22
C ALA A 186 18.60 -18.67 18.15
N ASP A 187 19.22 -18.65 16.96
CA ASP A 187 18.80 -17.75 15.88
C ASP A 187 17.47 -18.19 15.22
N LEU A 188 17.08 -19.47 15.36
CA LEU A 188 15.79 -19.98 14.89
C LEU A 188 14.64 -19.68 15.85
N ASP A 189 14.95 -19.19 17.06
CA ASP A 189 13.89 -18.78 17.98
C ASP A 189 13.17 -17.54 17.42
N PHE A 190 13.88 -16.62 16.75
CA PHE A 190 13.32 -15.38 16.20
C PHE A 190 12.28 -15.63 15.10
N ASP A 191 12.61 -16.54 14.21
CA ASP A 191 11.76 -17.05 13.15
C ASP A 191 12.19 -18.49 12.90
N LEU A 192 11.23 -19.43 13.05
CA LEU A 192 11.46 -20.85 12.79
C LEU A 192 11.97 -21.11 11.36
N ASP A 193 11.74 -20.15 10.47
CA ASP A 193 12.13 -20.17 9.07
C ASP A 193 13.25 -19.17 8.76
N TYR A 194 13.94 -18.63 9.79
CA TYR A 194 15.11 -17.76 9.66
C TYR A 194 16.19 -18.40 8.77
N LEU A 195 16.41 -19.71 8.97
CA LEU A 195 17.03 -20.58 7.97
C LEU A 195 15.93 -21.52 7.45
N PRO A 196 15.77 -21.71 6.12
CA PRO A 196 14.65 -22.42 5.52
C PRO A 196 14.73 -23.96 5.67
N LEU A 197 15.06 -24.46 6.87
CA LEU A 197 15.34 -25.87 7.16
C LEU A 197 14.14 -26.79 6.85
N ARG A 198 12.90 -26.29 6.96
CA ARG A 198 11.68 -27.03 6.61
C ARG A 198 11.67 -27.49 5.14
N HIS A 199 12.35 -26.77 4.25
CA HIS A 199 12.47 -27.17 2.84
C HIS A 199 13.25 -28.47 2.65
N SER A 200 14.22 -28.77 3.53
CA SER A 200 14.94 -30.05 3.49
C SER A 200 14.07 -31.26 3.88
N LEU A 201 13.06 -31.03 4.72
CA LEU A 201 12.09 -32.06 5.08
C LEU A 201 11.12 -32.32 3.92
N ALA A 202 10.69 -31.26 3.23
CA ALA A 202 9.79 -31.35 2.08
C ALA A 202 10.40 -32.12 0.90
N SER A 203 11.73 -32.07 0.71
CA SER A 203 12.42 -32.82 -0.36
C SER A 203 12.68 -34.29 -0.04
N GLY A 204 12.48 -34.72 1.20
CA GLY A 204 12.75 -36.09 1.65
C GLY A 204 14.23 -36.43 1.90
N LEU A 205 15.16 -35.49 1.67
CA LEU A 205 16.58 -35.66 2.00
C LEU A 205 16.86 -35.45 3.49
N GLY A 206 16.10 -34.56 4.15
CA GLY A 206 16.15 -34.28 5.59
C GLY A 206 17.45 -33.63 6.07
N PHE A 207 17.57 -33.52 7.39
CA PHE A 207 18.76 -33.00 8.06
C PHE A 207 19.20 -33.87 9.26
N THR A 208 20.45 -33.71 9.71
CA THR A 208 20.95 -34.26 10.97
C THR A 208 21.44 -33.11 11.86
N TRP A 209 20.85 -32.96 13.04
CA TRP A 209 21.20 -31.93 14.02
C TRP A 209 22.00 -32.52 15.18
N LEU A 210 23.25 -32.09 15.28
CA LEU A 210 24.14 -32.46 16.38
C LEU A 210 23.80 -31.69 17.67
N TYR A 211 23.51 -32.40 18.75
CA TYR A 211 23.38 -31.83 20.09
C TYR A 211 24.41 -32.42 21.07
N ARG A 212 24.74 -31.66 22.12
CA ARG A 212 25.84 -31.99 23.03
C ARG A 212 25.52 -33.23 23.86
N LYS A 213 26.51 -34.12 24.02
CA LYS A 213 26.41 -35.31 24.88
C LYS A 213 26.03 -34.95 26.32
N GLY A 214 25.01 -35.61 26.86
CA GLY A 214 24.41 -35.34 28.17
C GLY A 214 23.41 -34.17 28.19
N SER A 215 23.05 -33.62 27.03
CA SER A 215 22.09 -32.51 26.87
C SER A 215 20.81 -32.98 26.19
N ARG A 216 19.72 -32.21 26.26
CA ARG A 216 18.50 -32.48 25.49
C ARG A 216 18.59 -31.87 24.08
N PRO A 217 17.87 -32.40 23.08
CA PRO A 217 17.68 -31.74 21.80
C PRO A 217 17.11 -30.32 21.97
N PRO A 218 17.44 -29.37 21.09
CA PRO A 218 16.90 -28.02 21.14
C PRO A 218 15.36 -28.02 20.97
N ASP A 219 14.65 -27.28 21.81
CA ASP A 219 13.18 -27.19 21.76
C ASP A 219 12.67 -26.65 20.40
N VAL A 220 13.41 -25.71 19.81
CA VAL A 220 13.12 -25.17 18.47
C VAL A 220 13.19 -26.24 17.37
N GLY A 221 14.05 -27.24 17.55
CA GLY A 221 14.14 -28.39 16.65
C GLY A 221 12.86 -29.24 16.65
N ALA A 222 12.23 -29.42 17.81
CA ALA A 222 10.98 -30.15 17.94
C ALA A 222 9.80 -29.44 17.24
N GLN A 223 9.88 -28.11 17.06
CA GLN A 223 8.89 -27.35 16.29
C GLN A 223 9.08 -27.51 14.78
N ILE A 224 10.27 -27.87 14.33
CA ILE A 224 10.61 -28.11 12.92
C ILE A 224 10.22 -29.54 12.51
N THR A 225 10.56 -30.54 13.32
CA THR A 225 10.19 -31.95 13.10
C THR A 225 9.97 -32.69 14.41
N SER A 226 8.99 -33.60 14.43
CA SER A 226 8.71 -34.51 15.55
C SER A 226 9.46 -35.84 15.45
N ASP A 227 10.17 -36.09 14.34
CA ASP A 227 10.91 -37.34 14.14
C ASP A 227 12.31 -37.29 14.82
N PRO A 228 12.55 -38.14 15.84
CA PRO A 228 13.80 -38.14 16.58
C PRO A 228 15.02 -38.58 15.74
N SER A 229 14.86 -39.22 14.58
CA SER A 229 16.00 -39.67 13.77
C SER A 229 16.83 -38.51 13.20
N HIS A 230 16.28 -37.30 13.20
CA HIS A 230 16.99 -36.09 12.77
C HIS A 230 17.96 -35.53 13.83
N PHE A 231 17.99 -36.07 15.05
CA PHE A 231 18.83 -35.56 16.13
C PHE A 231 19.90 -36.57 16.55
N LEU A 232 21.16 -36.12 16.63
CA LEU A 232 22.30 -36.97 16.98
C LEU A 232 23.06 -36.41 18.19
N GLU A 233 23.11 -37.20 19.26
CA GLU A 233 23.92 -36.91 20.43
C GLU A 233 25.38 -37.32 20.20
N ALA A 234 26.26 -36.35 19.94
CA ALA A 234 27.68 -36.63 19.70
C ALA A 234 28.57 -35.43 20.04
N ASN A 235 29.88 -35.67 20.20
CA ASN A 235 30.85 -34.57 20.15
C ASN A 235 31.32 -34.38 18.71
N LEU A 236 31.65 -33.13 18.35
CA LEU A 236 32.17 -32.77 17.03
C LEU A 236 33.30 -33.67 16.50
N PRO A 237 34.34 -34.02 17.30
CA PRO A 237 35.40 -34.91 16.82
C PRO A 237 34.91 -36.32 16.50
N ASP A 238 33.92 -36.82 17.23
CA ASP A 238 33.34 -38.15 16.99
C ASP A 238 32.63 -38.17 15.62
N VAL A 239 31.90 -37.10 15.30
CA VAL A 239 31.23 -36.93 14.01
C VAL A 239 32.24 -36.78 12.87
N PHE A 240 33.31 -36.01 13.05
CA PHE A 240 34.35 -35.88 12.03
C PHE A 240 35.05 -37.23 11.75
N ARG A 241 35.27 -38.07 12.76
CA ARG A 241 35.76 -39.45 12.54
C ARG A 241 34.76 -40.29 11.74
N MET A 242 33.47 -40.18 12.03
CA MET A 242 32.43 -40.89 11.26
C MET A 242 32.40 -40.44 9.80
N LEU A 243 32.72 -39.17 9.53
CA LEU A 243 32.86 -38.62 8.16
C LEU A 243 34.22 -38.94 7.51
N GLY A 244 35.12 -39.62 8.22
CA GLY A 244 36.40 -40.10 7.72
C GLY A 244 37.54 -39.08 7.76
N VAL A 245 37.44 -38.02 8.57
CA VAL A 245 38.51 -37.02 8.75
C VAL A 245 39.76 -37.67 9.36
N ASP A 246 40.94 -37.28 8.86
CA ASP A 246 42.24 -37.75 9.37
C ASP A 246 42.40 -37.46 10.88
N GLU A 247 42.70 -38.49 11.68
CA GLU A 247 42.89 -38.38 13.13
C GLU A 247 44.01 -37.40 13.52
N THR A 248 45.01 -37.21 12.66
CA THR A 248 46.09 -36.25 12.90
C THR A 248 45.59 -34.79 12.91
N LEU A 249 44.45 -34.51 12.28
CA LEU A 249 43.79 -33.19 12.27
C LEU A 249 42.89 -32.96 13.48
N LEU A 250 42.46 -34.02 14.18
CA LEU A 250 41.51 -33.97 15.30
C LEU A 250 42.18 -33.86 16.67
N VAL A 251 43.50 -33.65 16.70
CA VAL A 251 44.29 -33.53 17.94
C VAL A 251 43.94 -32.24 18.69
N VAL A 252 43.61 -32.38 19.97
CA VAL A 252 43.39 -31.26 20.89
C VAL A 252 44.74 -30.87 21.52
N PRO A 253 45.27 -29.65 21.31
CA PRO A 253 46.48 -29.22 22.01
C PRO A 253 46.24 -29.22 23.54
N GLU A 254 47.19 -29.72 24.34
CA GLU A 254 47.09 -29.77 25.82
C GLU A 254 46.94 -28.38 26.47
N ARG A 255 47.36 -27.32 25.78
CA ARG A 255 47.06 -25.91 26.01
C ARG A 255 47.14 -25.19 24.67
N ASP A 256 46.03 -24.65 24.17
CA ASP A 256 46.08 -23.71 23.06
C ASP A 256 46.35 -22.30 23.64
N PRO A 257 47.51 -21.67 23.37
CA PRO A 257 47.81 -20.31 23.85
C PRO A 257 46.94 -19.24 23.20
N GLY A 258 46.07 -19.62 22.25
CA GLY A 258 45.16 -18.74 21.52
C GLY A 258 43.79 -18.51 22.17
N ALA A 259 43.61 -18.86 23.44
CA ALA A 259 42.56 -18.22 24.25
C ALA A 259 42.87 -16.71 24.27
N GLY A 260 42.23 -15.97 23.36
CA GLY A 260 42.55 -14.58 23.06
C GLY A 260 42.80 -13.77 24.33
N ASN A 261 43.90 -13.01 24.35
CA ASN A 261 44.31 -12.16 25.47
C ASN A 261 43.09 -11.40 26.00
N ALA A 262 42.51 -11.83 27.12
CA ALA A 262 41.40 -11.13 27.76
C ALA A 262 41.78 -9.68 28.11
N SER A 263 43.09 -9.41 28.27
CA SER A 263 43.66 -8.06 28.36
C SER A 263 43.48 -7.24 27.08
N SER A 264 43.77 -7.81 25.90
CA SER A 264 43.61 -7.13 24.59
C SER A 264 42.14 -6.83 24.28
N LEU A 265 41.22 -7.76 24.62
CA LEU A 265 39.77 -7.57 24.46
C LEU A 265 39.27 -6.39 25.29
N ARG A 266 39.69 -6.34 26.56
CA ARG A 266 39.33 -5.25 27.47
C ARG A 266 39.90 -3.92 27.01
N GLU A 267 41.17 -3.87 26.62
CA GLU A 267 41.83 -2.65 26.13
C GLU A 267 41.13 -2.05 24.90
N GLU A 268 40.72 -2.86 23.93
CA GLU A 268 40.00 -2.39 22.73
C GLU A 268 38.58 -1.89 23.05
N ILE A 269 37.85 -2.60 23.92
CA ILE A 269 36.52 -2.18 24.39
C ILE A 269 36.63 -0.86 25.19
N GLU A 270 37.60 -0.76 26.09
CA GLU A 270 37.85 0.45 26.87
C GLU A 270 38.17 1.63 25.95
N ALA A 271 39.05 1.43 24.97
CA ALA A 271 39.37 2.45 23.97
C ALA A 271 38.13 2.91 23.17
N TRP A 272 37.23 1.98 22.82
CA TRP A 272 35.98 2.33 22.14
C TRP A 272 35.02 3.10 23.06
N THR A 273 34.85 2.67 24.31
CA THR A 273 33.97 3.38 25.28
C THR A 273 34.50 4.76 25.67
N CYS A 274 35.83 4.96 25.70
CA CYS A 274 36.48 6.26 25.86
C CYS A 274 36.44 7.15 24.60
N GLY A 275 35.97 6.61 23.47
CA GLY A 275 35.95 7.31 22.19
C GLY A 275 35.07 8.55 22.22
N MET A 276 35.41 9.54 21.39
CA MET A 276 34.74 10.84 21.33
C MET A 276 33.23 10.74 21.08
N THR A 277 32.75 9.76 20.32
CA THR A 277 31.33 9.59 20.01
C THR A 277 30.54 8.80 21.05
N VAL A 278 31.23 8.06 21.95
CA VAL A 278 30.62 7.25 23.00
C VAL A 278 30.74 7.96 24.34
N GLY A 279 31.95 8.01 24.90
CA GLY A 279 32.26 8.73 26.14
C GLY A 279 31.37 8.40 27.34
N PRO A 280 31.49 9.19 28.42
CA PRO A 280 30.77 8.93 29.66
C PRO A 280 29.26 9.17 29.54
N TRP A 281 28.83 10.17 28.76
CA TRP A 281 27.40 10.51 28.66
C TRP A 281 26.57 9.51 27.86
N ALA A 282 27.11 8.91 26.79
CA ALA A 282 26.34 7.87 26.08
C ALA A 282 26.26 6.58 26.90
N CYS A 283 27.34 6.24 27.62
CA CYS A 283 27.34 5.13 28.58
C CYS A 283 26.30 5.38 29.70
N ALA A 284 26.20 6.61 30.20
CA ALA A 284 25.19 6.99 31.19
C ALA A 284 23.77 6.90 30.63
N ALA A 285 23.56 7.35 29.39
CA ALA A 285 22.29 7.21 28.69
C ALA A 285 21.84 5.75 28.62
N LEU A 286 22.75 4.82 28.26
CA LEU A 286 22.45 3.39 28.26
C LEU A 286 22.15 2.84 29.65
N CYS A 287 22.91 3.22 30.67
CA CYS A 287 22.68 2.77 32.05
C CYS A 287 21.30 3.23 32.56
N LEU A 288 20.96 4.50 32.36
CA LEU A 288 19.65 5.06 32.72
C LEU A 288 18.56 4.30 31.97
N ARG A 289 18.74 4.10 30.66
CA ARG A 289 17.80 3.36 29.83
C ARG A 289 17.58 1.93 30.36
N LEU A 290 18.65 1.19 30.67
CA LEU A 290 18.56 -0.15 31.24
C LEU A 290 17.82 -0.18 32.57
N MET A 291 18.03 0.81 33.45
CA MET A 291 17.29 0.90 34.71
C MET A 291 15.78 1.05 34.47
N HIS A 292 15.38 1.90 33.52
CA HIS A 292 13.96 2.06 33.14
C HIS A 292 13.38 0.77 32.52
N GLU A 293 14.10 0.14 31.59
CA GLU A 293 13.63 -1.10 30.95
C GLU A 293 13.47 -2.26 31.94
N MET A 294 14.30 -2.29 32.98
CA MET A 294 14.25 -3.27 34.08
C MET A 294 13.32 -2.87 35.23
N MET A 295 12.62 -1.73 35.13
CA MET A 295 11.72 -1.19 36.16
C MET A 295 12.42 -0.88 37.51
N TYR A 296 13.70 -0.51 37.48
CA TYR A 296 14.43 -0.03 38.66
C TYR A 296 14.14 1.46 38.93
N ARG A 297 12.87 1.83 39.08
CA ARG A 297 12.38 3.22 39.08
C ARG A 297 13.04 4.11 40.14
N ASP A 298 13.23 3.64 41.37
CA ASP A 298 13.87 4.41 42.43
C ASP A 298 15.35 4.69 42.15
N ASP A 299 16.08 3.67 41.70
CA ASP A 299 17.49 3.81 41.32
C ASP A 299 17.65 4.70 40.08
N ALA A 300 16.75 4.55 39.09
CA ALA A 300 16.70 5.39 37.90
C ALA A 300 16.47 6.87 38.27
N ALA A 301 15.52 7.17 39.16
CA ALA A 301 15.27 8.54 39.62
C ALA A 301 16.45 9.14 40.39
N ARG A 302 17.14 8.34 41.23
CA ARG A 302 18.37 8.78 41.90
C ARG A 302 19.49 9.04 40.90
N PHE A 303 19.69 8.13 39.96
CA PHE A 303 20.71 8.23 38.92
C PHE A 303 20.44 9.42 37.99
N GLU A 304 19.18 9.67 37.61
CA GLU A 304 18.74 10.85 36.87
C GLU A 304 19.16 12.14 37.57
N ALA A 305 18.84 12.29 38.86
CA ALA A 305 19.21 13.48 39.62
C ALA A 305 20.74 13.72 39.63
N LEU A 306 21.53 12.65 39.79
CA LEU A 306 22.99 12.74 39.73
C LEU A 306 23.50 13.15 38.34
N LEU A 307 22.86 12.67 37.27
CA LEU A 307 23.18 13.07 35.89
C LEU A 307 22.82 14.53 35.63
N VAL A 308 21.71 15.04 36.17
CA VAL A 308 21.36 16.47 36.09
C VAL A 308 22.40 17.32 36.82
N GLU A 309 22.82 16.94 38.02
CA GLU A 309 23.89 17.65 38.74
C GLU A 309 25.23 17.61 37.98
N ALA A 310 25.58 16.47 37.39
CA ALA A 310 26.76 16.35 36.54
C ALA A 310 26.67 17.25 35.31
N PHE A 311 25.48 17.34 34.72
CA PHE A 311 25.21 18.14 33.54
C PHE A 311 25.40 19.62 33.86
N ASP A 312 24.84 20.09 34.96
CA ASP A 312 24.97 21.49 35.41
C ASP A 312 26.43 21.86 35.72
N ARG A 313 27.19 20.94 36.33
CA ARG A 313 28.64 21.13 36.56
C ARG A 313 29.41 21.28 35.24
N GLU A 314 29.13 20.44 34.26
CA GLU A 314 29.80 20.48 32.95
C GLU A 314 29.35 21.72 32.13
N ALA A 315 28.06 22.06 32.19
CA ALA A 315 27.49 23.26 31.58
C ALA A 315 28.21 24.54 32.05
N ALA A 316 28.55 24.61 33.34
CA ALA A 316 29.29 25.75 33.91
C ALA A 316 30.70 25.92 33.34
N THR A 317 31.28 24.89 32.72
CA THR A 317 32.59 24.96 32.06
C THR A 317 32.50 25.55 30.64
N GLY A 318 31.30 25.56 30.03
CA GLY A 318 31.07 25.98 28.65
C GLY A 318 31.48 24.95 27.59
N TYR A 319 31.93 23.75 27.99
CA TYR A 319 32.30 22.67 27.10
C TYR A 319 31.52 21.41 27.47
N PHE A 320 30.88 20.78 26.48
CA PHE A 320 30.27 19.47 26.63
C PHE A 320 30.98 18.43 25.79
N HIS A 321 31.09 17.21 26.31
CA HIS A 321 31.39 16.06 25.47
C HIS A 321 30.28 15.85 24.43
N VAL A 322 30.63 15.53 23.17
CA VAL A 322 29.65 15.43 22.06
C VAL A 322 28.57 14.37 22.28
N SER A 323 28.85 13.37 23.11
CA SER A 323 27.90 12.31 23.48
C SER A 323 26.78 12.75 24.43
N VAL A 324 26.78 13.99 24.92
CA VAL A 324 25.77 14.51 25.87
C VAL A 324 24.34 14.48 25.30
N GLY A 325 24.19 14.60 23.98
CA GLY A 325 22.87 14.53 23.31
C GLY A 325 22.11 13.24 23.60
N ALA A 326 22.82 12.10 23.67
CA ALA A 326 22.21 10.82 24.03
C ALA A 326 21.66 10.81 25.46
N ALA A 327 22.35 11.47 26.40
CA ALA A 327 21.89 11.62 27.78
C ALA A 327 20.69 12.56 27.88
N MET A 328 20.72 13.72 27.20
CA MET A 328 19.57 14.64 27.14
C MET A 328 18.30 13.94 26.67
N ARG A 329 18.42 13.07 25.64
CA ARG A 329 17.30 12.25 25.16
C ARG A 329 16.74 11.35 26.23
N GLN A 330 17.59 10.62 26.95
CA GLN A 330 17.11 9.69 27.99
C GLN A 330 16.57 10.44 29.20
N LEU A 331 17.10 11.61 29.55
CA LEU A 331 16.51 12.48 30.58
C LEU A 331 15.12 12.98 30.16
N SER A 332 14.95 13.38 28.89
CA SER A 332 13.63 13.74 28.35
C SER A 332 12.63 12.58 28.44
N VAL A 333 13.06 11.37 28.07
CA VAL A 333 12.23 10.15 28.18
C VAL A 333 11.93 9.80 29.65
N ALA A 334 12.89 9.95 30.56
CA ALA A 334 12.71 9.70 31.99
C ALA A 334 11.67 10.64 32.61
N CYS A 335 11.72 11.94 32.27
CA CYS A 335 10.69 12.90 32.66
C CYS A 335 9.29 12.46 32.21
N LEU A 336 9.16 12.00 30.96
CA LEU A 336 7.88 11.51 30.45
C LEU A 336 7.34 10.32 31.25
N GLU A 337 8.19 9.37 31.64
CA GLU A 337 7.80 8.21 32.45
C GLU A 337 7.38 8.57 33.88
N ARG A 338 7.85 9.72 34.38
CA ARG A 338 7.44 10.32 35.67
C ARG A 338 6.28 11.30 35.53
N LEU A 339 5.64 11.36 34.34
CA LEU A 339 4.57 12.32 34.02
C LEU A 339 4.99 13.80 34.19
N ASP A 340 6.29 14.08 34.17
CA ASP A 340 6.87 15.44 34.18
C ASP A 340 6.97 15.96 32.75
N PHE A 341 5.82 16.37 32.19
CA PHE A 341 5.73 16.79 30.79
C PHE A 341 6.52 18.08 30.50
N ALA A 342 6.60 18.99 31.48
CA ALA A 342 7.39 20.21 31.37
C ALA A 342 8.90 19.92 31.33
N GLY A 343 9.39 19.03 32.21
CA GLY A 343 10.77 18.56 32.18
C GLY A 343 11.11 17.81 30.89
N CYS A 344 10.19 16.99 30.38
CA CYS A 344 10.35 16.29 29.12
C CYS A 344 10.58 17.27 27.95
N ARG A 345 9.75 18.32 27.86
CA ARG A 345 9.91 19.40 26.86
C ARG A 345 11.22 20.15 27.03
N ALA A 346 11.55 20.56 28.25
CA ALA A 346 12.77 21.32 28.52
C ALA A 346 14.04 20.55 28.08
N TRP A 347 14.11 19.24 28.34
CA TRP A 347 15.23 18.42 27.87
C TRP A 347 15.21 18.19 26.36
N GLY A 348 14.04 17.96 25.77
CA GLY A 348 13.90 17.81 24.31
C GLY A 348 14.31 19.07 23.55
N GLU A 349 13.95 20.26 24.04
CA GLU A 349 14.37 21.54 23.46
C GLU A 349 15.87 21.78 23.58
N ARG A 350 16.48 21.38 24.71
CA ARG A 350 17.95 21.42 24.88
C ARG A 350 18.65 20.47 23.90
N GLU A 351 18.16 19.25 23.72
CA GLU A 351 18.69 18.29 22.74
C GLU A 351 18.58 18.84 21.32
N LEU A 352 17.43 19.43 20.95
CA LEU A 352 17.24 20.05 19.64
C LEU A 352 18.21 21.20 19.42
N GLY A 353 18.34 22.10 20.40
CA GLY A 353 19.27 23.22 20.35
C GLY A 353 20.73 22.78 20.24
N PHE A 354 21.11 21.69 20.93
CA PHE A 354 22.43 21.09 20.84
C PHE A 354 22.73 20.58 19.42
N HIS A 355 21.81 19.82 18.82
CA HIS A 355 21.98 19.32 17.45
C HIS A 355 22.02 20.45 16.41
N GLN A 356 21.22 21.49 16.59
CA GLN A 356 21.24 22.68 15.73
C GLN A 356 22.59 23.42 15.84
N ALA A 357 23.07 23.65 17.06
CA ALA A 357 24.34 24.34 17.31
C ALA A 357 25.56 23.57 16.77
N LEU A 358 25.53 22.22 16.79
CA LEU A 358 26.58 21.39 16.19
C LEU A 358 26.68 21.54 14.66
N ILE A 359 25.55 21.74 13.99
CA ILE A 359 25.46 21.68 12.52
C ILE A 359 25.49 23.03 11.85
N GLU A 360 24.97 24.06 12.50
CA GLU A 360 24.95 25.42 11.95
C GLU A 360 26.34 25.89 11.47
N PRO A 361 27.45 25.63 12.19
CA PRO A 361 28.80 25.94 11.71
C PRO A 361 29.20 25.13 10.47
N LEU A 362 28.80 23.85 10.40
CA LEU A 362 29.16 22.92 9.31
C LEU A 362 28.39 23.19 8.02
N VAL A 363 27.14 23.62 8.13
CA VAL A 363 26.30 24.08 7.01
C VAL A 363 26.82 25.39 6.45
N LYS A 364 27.20 26.35 7.31
CA LYS A 364 27.80 27.64 6.89
C LYS A 364 29.06 27.48 6.05
N VAL A 365 29.80 26.39 6.22
CA VAL A 365 31.03 26.10 5.45
C VAL A 365 30.86 25.01 4.40
N ASN A 366 29.63 24.51 4.17
CA ASN A 366 29.29 23.44 3.22
C ASN A 366 30.17 22.16 3.36
N ARG A 367 30.41 21.72 4.61
CA ARG A 367 31.26 20.55 4.92
C ARG A 367 30.52 19.39 5.61
N LEU A 368 29.18 19.39 5.59
CA LEU A 368 28.43 18.32 6.23
C LEU A 368 28.57 17.03 5.40
N SER A 369 29.10 15.96 5.99
CA SER A 369 29.14 14.66 5.33
C SER A 369 27.72 14.05 5.22
N PRO A 370 27.46 13.17 4.25
CA PRO A 370 26.17 12.46 4.15
C PRO A 370 25.79 11.70 5.43
N GLU A 371 26.77 11.13 6.14
CA GLU A 371 26.58 10.40 7.39
C GLU A 371 26.17 11.34 8.52
N ALA A 372 26.86 12.48 8.67
CA ALA A 372 26.52 13.49 9.66
C ALA A 372 25.14 14.11 9.41
N ARG A 373 24.75 14.29 8.14
CA ARG A 373 23.39 14.72 7.76
C ARG A 373 22.36 13.68 8.16
N THR A 374 22.64 12.40 7.91
CA THR A 374 21.74 11.29 8.24
C THR A 374 21.50 11.22 9.75
N GLU A 375 22.58 11.27 10.53
CA GLU A 375 22.53 11.24 12.00
C GLU A 375 21.74 12.42 12.57
N TYR A 376 21.93 13.62 12.03
CA TYR A 376 21.16 14.80 12.42
C TYR A 376 19.66 14.66 12.20
N LEU A 377 19.27 14.28 10.98
CA LEU A 377 17.86 14.16 10.60
C LEU A 377 17.19 13.10 11.47
N ARG A 378 17.87 11.98 11.75
CA ARG A 378 17.35 10.91 12.60
C ARG A 378 17.22 11.34 14.06
N ASN A 379 18.22 12.04 14.59
CA ASN A 379 18.20 12.54 15.97
C ASN A 379 17.10 13.58 16.17
N THR A 380 16.99 14.57 15.29
CA THR A 380 15.95 15.60 15.38
C THR A 380 14.54 15.04 15.17
N ALA A 381 14.36 14.06 14.27
CA ALA A 381 13.09 13.34 14.15
C ALA A 381 12.69 12.65 15.47
N SER A 382 13.65 12.01 16.13
CA SER A 382 13.42 11.34 17.43
C SER A 382 13.02 12.35 18.52
N VAL A 383 13.64 13.53 18.55
CA VAL A 383 13.27 14.62 19.47
C VAL A 383 11.82 15.05 19.23
N PHE A 384 11.43 15.32 17.98
CA PHE A 384 10.07 15.72 17.65
C PHE A 384 9.03 14.66 18.04
N ILE A 385 9.34 13.37 17.86
CA ILE A 385 8.47 12.26 18.31
C ILE A 385 8.28 12.29 19.84
N ASN A 386 9.35 12.54 20.59
CA ASN A 386 9.27 12.62 22.05
C ASN A 386 8.49 13.85 22.52
N LEU A 387 8.72 15.02 21.90
CA LEU A 387 7.96 16.24 22.18
C LEU A 387 6.48 16.08 21.86
N ALA A 388 6.13 15.42 20.75
CA ALA A 388 4.74 15.11 20.41
C ALA A 388 4.07 14.26 21.51
N ASN A 389 4.82 13.28 22.05
CA ASN A 389 4.33 12.41 23.10
C ASN A 389 4.11 13.17 24.42
N ALA A 390 4.98 14.14 24.75
CA ALA A 390 4.83 14.99 25.91
C ALA A 390 3.58 15.89 25.80
N TRP A 391 3.40 16.56 24.66
CA TRP A 391 2.22 17.39 24.39
C TRP A 391 0.92 16.57 24.50
N HIS A 392 0.87 15.39 23.88
CA HIS A 392 -0.28 14.51 23.96
C HIS A 392 -0.60 14.07 25.39
N SER A 393 0.42 13.72 26.18
CA SER A 393 0.23 13.10 27.49
C SER A 393 -0.16 14.12 28.57
N GLU A 394 0.13 15.40 28.37
CA GLU A 394 -0.18 16.47 29.32
C GLU A 394 -1.67 16.83 29.37
N SER A 395 -2.33 16.87 28.21
CA SER A 395 -3.75 17.20 28.10
C SER A 395 -4.35 16.68 26.80
N ASP A 396 -5.62 16.25 26.86
CA ASP A 396 -6.41 15.82 25.70
C ASP A 396 -7.13 16.99 24.99
N ASP A 397 -6.81 18.24 25.33
CA ASP A 397 -7.43 19.40 24.68
C ASP A 397 -6.99 19.62 23.22
N GLU A 398 -7.79 20.44 22.52
CA GLU A 398 -7.60 20.71 21.09
C GLU A 398 -6.24 21.35 20.78
N GLU A 399 -5.69 22.15 21.71
CA GLU A 399 -4.42 22.88 21.54
C GLU A 399 -3.22 21.95 21.68
N HIS A 400 -3.15 21.16 22.75
CA HIS A 400 -2.10 20.17 22.97
C HIS A 400 -2.08 19.12 21.85
N ARG A 401 -3.25 18.66 21.42
CA ARG A 401 -3.37 17.74 20.27
C ARG A 401 -2.87 18.39 18.97
N ARG A 402 -3.14 19.68 18.74
CA ARG A 402 -2.64 20.41 17.57
C ARG A 402 -1.11 20.50 17.59
N GLU A 403 -0.51 20.83 18.73
CA GLU A 403 0.95 20.92 18.84
C GLU A 403 1.61 19.54 18.74
N ALA A 404 1.01 18.50 19.31
CA ALA A 404 1.47 17.12 19.14
C ALA A 404 1.49 16.71 17.65
N LEU A 405 0.41 17.02 16.91
CA LEU A 405 0.34 16.73 15.47
C LEU A 405 1.39 17.52 14.67
N ARG A 406 1.60 18.81 15.01
CA ARG A 406 2.65 19.63 14.39
C ARG A 406 4.05 19.04 14.60
N MET A 407 4.35 18.55 15.80
CA MET A 407 5.62 17.88 16.07
C MET A 407 5.77 16.58 15.27
N LEU A 408 4.70 15.80 15.11
CA LEU A 408 4.72 14.60 14.26
C LEU A 408 4.92 14.91 12.77
N GLU A 409 4.37 16.02 12.27
CA GLU A 409 4.62 16.48 10.89
C GLU A 409 6.10 16.83 10.68
N LEU A 410 6.70 17.60 11.60
CA LEU A 410 8.14 17.89 11.56
C LEU A 410 9.00 16.63 11.63
N ALA A 411 8.63 15.65 12.46
CA ALA A 411 9.30 14.35 12.49
C ALA A 411 9.17 13.62 11.14
N ARG A 412 7.98 13.67 10.52
CA ARG A 412 7.69 13.01 9.24
C ARG A 412 8.47 13.61 8.09
N GLU A 413 8.66 14.92 8.05
CA GLU A 413 9.51 15.58 7.05
C GLU A 413 10.93 14.99 7.08
N ARG A 414 11.52 14.89 8.28
CA ARG A 414 12.85 14.33 8.49
C ARG A 414 12.93 12.84 8.14
N ALA A 415 11.94 12.06 8.59
CA ALA A 415 11.88 10.63 8.31
C ALA A 415 11.71 10.34 6.81
N SER A 416 10.91 11.15 6.10
CA SER A 416 10.69 11.02 4.66
C SER A 416 11.92 11.40 3.85
N GLU A 417 12.65 12.43 4.27
CA GLU A 417 13.93 12.84 3.68
C GLU A 417 15.00 11.73 3.78
N LEU A 418 14.94 10.93 4.85
CA LEU A 418 15.82 9.77 5.07
C LEU A 418 15.31 8.47 4.44
N ASN A 419 14.04 8.40 4.06
CA ASN A 419 13.33 7.15 3.78
C ASN A 419 13.46 6.13 4.95
N ASP A 420 13.35 6.61 6.19
CA ASP A 420 13.53 5.82 7.40
C ASP A 420 12.20 5.19 7.86
N ALA A 421 12.00 3.92 7.52
CA ALA A 421 10.78 3.19 7.84
C ALA A 421 10.55 3.02 9.36
N GLU A 422 11.61 2.95 10.18
CA GLU A 422 11.45 2.80 11.63
C GLU A 422 10.90 4.08 12.26
N LEU A 423 11.40 5.25 11.85
CA LEU A 423 10.86 6.53 12.29
C LEU A 423 9.41 6.73 11.83
N LEU A 424 9.10 6.37 10.58
CA LEU A 424 7.72 6.40 10.08
C LEU A 424 6.80 5.50 10.90
N ALA A 425 7.25 4.31 11.28
CA ALA A 425 6.49 3.42 12.14
C ALA A 425 6.17 4.04 13.51
N LEU A 426 7.15 4.68 14.14
CA LEU A 426 6.96 5.35 15.43
C LEU A 426 5.98 6.53 15.31
N ILE A 427 6.05 7.30 14.22
CA ILE A 427 5.13 8.42 13.95
C ILE A 427 3.70 7.91 13.81
N GLU A 428 3.47 6.86 13.01
CA GLU A 428 2.14 6.24 12.85
C GLU A 428 1.61 5.69 14.19
N MET A 429 2.47 5.06 15.00
CA MET A 429 2.09 4.60 16.33
C MET A 429 1.67 5.76 17.26
N ARG A 430 2.28 6.94 17.15
CA ARG A 430 1.87 8.14 17.92
C ARG A 430 0.55 8.70 17.41
N HIS A 431 0.32 8.76 16.09
CA HIS A 431 -0.98 9.13 15.54
C HIS A 431 -2.10 8.21 16.06
N ALA A 432 -1.84 6.90 16.15
CA ALA A 432 -2.81 5.95 16.73
C ALA A 432 -3.17 6.23 18.20
N LYS A 433 -2.25 6.80 18.99
CA LYS A 433 -2.53 7.20 20.39
C LYS A 433 -3.39 8.47 20.44
N LEU A 434 -3.15 9.41 19.51
CA LEU A 434 -3.93 10.65 19.35
C LEU A 434 -5.34 10.42 18.76
N ALA A 435 -5.57 9.32 18.04
CA ALA A 435 -6.86 8.95 17.43
C ALA A 435 -7.90 8.43 18.44
N SER A 436 -8.14 9.17 19.53
CA SER A 436 -8.88 8.70 20.72
C SER A 436 -10.36 8.34 20.48
N ASN A 437 -10.99 8.88 19.43
CA ASN A 437 -12.45 8.77 19.23
C ASN A 437 -12.91 7.76 18.15
N SER A 438 -12.01 7.25 17.32
CA SER A 438 -12.34 6.36 16.21
C SER A 438 -11.49 5.09 16.27
N LEU A 439 -12.12 3.94 16.53
CA LEU A 439 -11.42 2.66 16.51
C LEU A 439 -10.77 2.41 15.15
N ASP A 440 -11.48 2.73 14.07
CA ASP A 440 -11.04 2.43 12.72
C ASP A 440 -9.79 3.25 12.35
N ASP A 441 -9.76 4.55 12.69
CA ASP A 441 -8.58 5.40 12.48
C ASP A 441 -7.39 4.91 13.30
N LYS A 442 -7.65 4.50 14.55
CA LYS A 442 -6.62 3.94 15.42
C LYS A 442 -6.03 2.65 14.85
N LEU A 443 -6.87 1.72 14.38
CA LEU A 443 -6.41 0.47 13.77
C LEU A 443 -5.65 0.73 12.47
N ALA A 444 -6.09 1.69 11.64
CA ALA A 444 -5.41 2.07 10.41
C ALA A 444 -3.98 2.55 10.66
N HIS A 445 -3.79 3.46 11.64
CA HIS A 445 -2.46 3.93 12.04
C HIS A 445 -1.59 2.82 12.64
N LEU A 446 -2.15 1.93 13.49
CA LEU A 446 -1.39 0.81 14.04
C LEU A 446 -0.94 -0.19 12.96
N ARG A 447 -1.78 -0.44 11.94
CA ARG A 447 -1.40 -1.25 10.78
C ARG A 447 -0.35 -0.59 9.93
N ALA A 448 -0.47 0.72 9.68
CA ALA A 448 0.55 1.49 8.99
C ALA A 448 1.90 1.41 9.73
N ALA A 449 1.88 1.57 11.05
CA ALA A 449 3.06 1.41 11.89
C ALA A 449 3.70 0.02 11.73
N ARG A 450 2.90 -1.05 11.77
CA ARG A 450 3.37 -2.43 11.56
C ARG A 450 3.95 -2.66 10.16
N ARG A 451 3.29 -2.16 9.11
CA ARG A 451 3.78 -2.26 7.71
C ARG A 451 5.15 -1.62 7.53
N HIS A 452 5.43 -0.54 8.25
CA HIS A 452 6.74 0.10 8.25
C HIS A 452 7.75 -0.63 9.15
N ALA A 453 7.33 -1.12 10.32
CA ALA A 453 8.22 -1.71 11.32
C ALA A 453 8.68 -3.14 11.00
N GLN A 454 7.81 -4.00 10.45
CA GLN A 454 8.11 -5.42 10.21
C GLN A 454 9.27 -5.64 9.23
N PRO A 455 9.33 -4.98 8.04
CA PRO A 455 10.40 -5.25 7.08
C PRO A 455 11.80 -4.83 7.54
N VAL A 456 11.88 -3.88 8.48
CA VAL A 456 13.13 -3.41 9.08
C VAL A 456 13.42 -4.05 10.43
N GLY A 457 12.61 -5.04 10.82
CA GLY A 457 12.80 -5.82 12.05
C GLY A 457 12.67 -5.00 13.34
N ALA A 458 11.93 -3.88 13.33
CA ALA A 458 11.70 -3.03 14.50
C ALA A 458 10.75 -3.70 15.50
N SER A 459 11.21 -4.80 16.09
CA SER A 459 10.43 -5.78 16.87
C SER A 459 9.76 -5.16 18.09
N LEU A 460 10.41 -4.20 18.75
CA LEU A 460 9.81 -3.48 19.88
C LEU A 460 8.61 -2.62 19.46
N THR A 461 8.69 -1.97 18.30
CA THR A 461 7.58 -1.19 17.74
C THR A 461 6.45 -2.10 17.29
N VAL A 462 6.77 -3.26 16.69
CA VAL A 462 5.77 -4.28 16.37
C VAL A 462 5.08 -4.80 17.64
N LEU A 463 5.83 -5.12 18.68
CA LEU A 463 5.29 -5.56 19.96
C LEU A 463 4.35 -4.50 20.58
N GLU A 464 4.78 -3.24 20.68
CA GLU A 464 3.97 -2.18 21.27
C GLU A 464 2.69 -1.93 20.45
N THR A 465 2.78 -1.92 19.11
CA THR A 465 1.61 -1.76 18.23
C THR A 465 0.62 -2.90 18.38
N LEU A 466 1.07 -4.16 18.47
CA LEU A 466 0.21 -5.32 18.73
C LEU A 466 -0.52 -5.22 20.07
N LEU A 467 0.17 -4.79 21.14
CA LEU A 467 -0.45 -4.60 22.46
C LEU A 467 -1.48 -3.45 22.46
N LEU A 468 -1.20 -2.36 21.75
CA LEU A 468 -2.15 -1.24 21.57
C LEU A 468 -3.38 -1.68 20.76
N GLU A 469 -3.18 -2.51 19.72
CA GLU A 469 -4.23 -3.07 18.89
C GLU A 469 -5.13 -4.00 19.72
N ALA A 470 -4.53 -4.93 20.46
CA ALA A 470 -5.24 -5.84 21.36
C ALA A 470 -6.14 -5.08 22.35
N GLY A 471 -5.59 -4.06 23.02
CA GLY A 471 -6.37 -3.23 23.95
C GLY A 471 -7.50 -2.46 23.26
N ALA A 472 -7.30 -1.97 22.03
CA ALA A 472 -8.34 -1.28 21.27
C ALA A 472 -9.49 -2.23 20.87
N LEU A 473 -9.16 -3.44 20.43
CA LEU A 473 -10.12 -4.48 20.04
C LEU A 473 -10.94 -4.99 21.24
N MET A 474 -10.31 -5.14 22.42
CA MET A 474 -11.02 -5.55 23.65
C MET A 474 -12.11 -4.56 24.05
N ARG A 475 -11.91 -3.25 23.81
CA ARG A 475 -12.92 -2.23 24.11
C ARG A 475 -14.20 -2.37 23.32
N VAL A 476 -14.14 -3.01 22.14
CA VAL A 476 -15.32 -3.27 21.29
C VAL A 476 -15.74 -4.74 21.28
N SER A 477 -15.20 -5.53 22.23
CA SER A 477 -15.47 -6.96 22.44
C SER A 477 -15.08 -7.87 21.28
N GLU A 478 -14.10 -7.47 20.47
CA GLU A 478 -13.51 -8.30 19.42
C GLU A 478 -12.38 -9.17 19.99
N LEU A 479 -12.75 -10.08 20.89
CA LEU A 479 -11.81 -10.81 21.76
C LEU A 479 -10.94 -11.83 21.01
N ASP A 480 -11.44 -12.42 19.93
CA ASP A 480 -10.66 -13.37 19.13
C ASP A 480 -9.52 -12.68 18.37
N LEU A 481 -9.75 -11.49 17.81
CA LEU A 481 -8.69 -10.69 17.19
C LEU A 481 -7.70 -10.22 18.24
N ALA A 482 -8.18 -9.76 19.39
CA ALA A 482 -7.31 -9.36 20.49
C ALA A 482 -6.40 -10.51 20.96
N GLN A 483 -6.93 -11.74 21.03
CA GLN A 483 -6.13 -12.94 21.31
C GLN A 483 -5.04 -13.14 20.26
N MET A 484 -5.36 -13.09 18.97
CA MET A 484 -4.37 -13.24 17.90
C MET A 484 -3.22 -12.24 18.05
N ARG A 485 -3.53 -10.97 18.32
CA ARG A 485 -2.50 -9.92 18.54
C ARG A 485 -1.66 -10.18 19.78
N LEU A 486 -2.26 -10.70 20.86
CA LEU A 486 -1.51 -11.09 22.05
C LEU A 486 -0.62 -12.32 21.82
N ASP A 487 -1.05 -13.26 20.97
CA ASP A 487 -0.27 -14.43 20.61
C ASP A 487 0.91 -14.06 19.71
N GLU A 488 0.69 -13.18 18.72
CA GLU A 488 1.77 -12.55 17.91
C GLU A 488 2.75 -11.79 18.82
N ALA A 489 2.25 -10.98 19.76
CA ALA A 489 3.07 -10.24 20.70
C ALA A 489 3.91 -11.17 21.59
N ARG A 490 3.34 -12.31 22.01
CA ARG A 490 4.03 -13.28 22.87
C ARG A 490 5.27 -13.88 22.20
N GLN A 491 5.25 -14.07 20.89
CA GLN A 491 6.40 -14.57 20.14
C GLN A 491 7.59 -13.60 20.20
N ILE A 492 7.32 -12.29 20.31
CA ILE A 492 8.35 -11.24 20.37
C ILE A 492 8.82 -10.97 21.81
N LEU A 493 7.97 -11.20 22.81
CA LEU A 493 8.26 -10.89 24.22
C LEU A 493 9.52 -11.55 24.78
N VAL A 494 9.92 -12.71 24.26
CA VAL A 494 11.12 -13.40 24.74
C VAL A 494 12.41 -12.62 24.47
N TYR A 495 12.39 -11.68 23.52
CA TYR A 495 13.55 -10.86 23.12
C TYR A 495 13.56 -9.47 23.73
N THR A 496 12.54 -9.06 24.48
CA THR A 496 12.48 -7.71 25.02
C THR A 496 13.19 -7.60 26.37
N VAL A 497 13.97 -6.53 26.55
CA VAL A 497 14.45 -6.10 27.87
C VAL A 497 13.35 -5.32 28.61
N ARG A 498 12.35 -4.78 27.89
CA ARG A 498 11.29 -3.92 28.44
C ARG A 498 10.31 -4.70 29.31
N LYS A 499 10.53 -4.74 30.62
CA LYS A 499 9.62 -5.40 31.59
C LYS A 499 8.22 -4.78 31.62
N SER A 500 8.10 -3.48 31.32
CA SER A 500 6.82 -2.80 31.18
C SER A 500 5.92 -3.38 30.07
N LEU A 501 6.50 -3.84 28.95
CA LEU A 501 5.75 -4.50 27.87
C LEU A 501 5.35 -5.95 28.22
N VAL A 502 6.20 -6.65 28.99
CA VAL A 502 5.87 -7.97 29.55
C VAL A 502 4.69 -7.85 30.50
N TRP A 503 4.73 -6.89 31.42
CA TRP A 503 3.61 -6.56 32.30
C TRP A 503 2.36 -6.21 31.49
N ARG A 504 2.46 -5.31 30.50
CA ARG A 504 1.32 -4.89 29.66
C ARG A 504 0.65 -6.06 28.94
N HIS A 505 1.42 -7.01 28.41
CA HIS A 505 0.89 -8.23 27.79
C HIS A 505 0.16 -9.11 28.80
N ALA A 506 0.74 -9.33 29.98
CA ALA A 506 0.13 -10.13 31.03
C ALA A 506 -1.20 -9.52 31.52
N MET A 507 -1.24 -8.19 31.70
CA MET A 507 -2.46 -7.45 32.05
C MET A 507 -3.55 -7.59 31.00
N LEU A 508 -3.22 -7.38 29.72
CA LEU A 508 -4.18 -7.55 28.62
C LEU A 508 -4.66 -9.00 28.49
N SER A 509 -3.77 -9.97 28.70
CA SER A 509 -4.12 -11.40 28.69
C SER A 509 -5.08 -11.77 29.84
N ALA A 510 -4.89 -11.18 31.02
CA ALA A 510 -5.77 -11.34 32.17
C ALA A 510 -7.13 -10.67 31.94
N GLU A 511 -7.16 -9.45 31.37
CA GLU A 511 -8.39 -8.75 30.98
C GLU A 511 -9.18 -9.53 29.93
N LEU A 512 -8.49 -10.07 28.91
CA LEU A 512 -9.11 -10.92 27.88
C LEU A 512 -9.79 -12.15 28.49
N SER A 513 -9.09 -12.83 29.41
CA SER A 513 -9.62 -13.99 30.13
C SER A 513 -10.84 -13.59 30.98
N ALA A 514 -10.79 -12.44 31.65
CA ALA A 514 -11.88 -11.94 32.48
C ALA A 514 -13.12 -11.60 31.63
N ARG A 515 -12.92 -10.99 30.46
CA ARG A 515 -13.99 -10.68 29.50
C ARG A 515 -14.64 -11.93 28.91
N ARG A 516 -13.93 -13.06 28.87
CA ARG A 516 -14.47 -14.39 28.52
C ARG A 516 -15.12 -15.14 29.69
N GLY A 517 -15.16 -14.53 30.88
CA GLY A 517 -15.66 -15.18 32.09
C GLY A 517 -14.71 -16.21 32.71
N GLU A 518 -13.47 -16.33 32.24
CA GLU A 518 -12.43 -17.24 32.75
C GLU A 518 -11.78 -16.68 34.04
N LEU A 519 -12.58 -16.36 35.05
CA LEU A 519 -12.14 -15.59 36.22
C LEU A 519 -11.08 -16.30 37.09
N ASP A 520 -11.16 -17.63 37.22
CA ASP A 520 -10.14 -18.41 37.94
C ASP A 520 -8.77 -18.29 37.27
N ARG A 521 -8.76 -18.35 35.93
CA ARG A 521 -7.54 -18.17 35.14
C ARG A 521 -7.01 -16.75 35.27
N THR A 522 -7.88 -15.74 35.21
CA THR A 522 -7.51 -14.33 35.44
C THR A 522 -6.87 -14.16 36.82
N PHE A 523 -7.43 -14.76 37.87
CA PHE A 523 -6.86 -14.70 39.22
C PHE A 523 -5.46 -15.31 39.27
N GLU A 524 -5.25 -16.51 38.71
CA GLU A 524 -3.94 -17.17 38.72
C GLU A 524 -2.89 -16.39 37.94
N VAL A 525 -3.22 -15.82 36.76
CA VAL A 525 -2.29 -15.00 35.99
C VAL A 525 -1.88 -13.74 36.77
N LEU A 526 -2.84 -13.01 37.33
CA LEU A 526 -2.55 -11.76 38.06
C LEU A 526 -1.83 -12.02 39.39
N LYS A 527 -2.14 -13.13 40.05
CA LYS A 527 -1.44 -13.58 41.26
C LYS A 527 0.03 -13.88 40.97
N GLN A 528 0.33 -14.60 39.89
CA GLN A 528 1.72 -14.83 39.48
C GLN A 528 2.43 -13.52 39.16
N LEU A 529 1.76 -12.60 38.44
CA LEU A 529 2.33 -11.32 38.04
C LEU A 529 2.61 -10.37 39.21
N ILE A 530 1.71 -10.26 40.19
CA ILE A 530 1.85 -9.30 41.30
C ILE A 530 3.00 -9.68 42.25
N ASP A 531 3.32 -10.99 42.32
CA ASP A 531 4.38 -11.56 43.14
C ASP A 531 5.75 -11.56 42.42
N GLU A 532 5.84 -11.06 41.19
CA GLU A 532 7.11 -10.97 40.46
C GLU A 532 8.10 -10.01 41.16
N PRO A 533 9.35 -10.46 41.42
CA PRO A 533 10.34 -9.65 42.16
C PRO A 533 10.80 -8.38 41.43
N TRP A 534 10.76 -8.38 40.10
CA TRP A 534 11.17 -7.24 39.27
C TRP A 534 10.08 -6.17 39.13
N LEU A 535 8.87 -6.42 39.64
CA LEU A 535 7.78 -5.45 39.59
C LEU A 535 8.03 -4.34 40.62
N ASP A 536 8.12 -3.09 40.16
CA ASP A 536 8.19 -1.93 41.05
C ASP A 536 6.87 -1.75 41.84
N PHE A 537 6.92 -0.91 42.87
CA PHE A 537 5.79 -0.73 43.79
C PHE A 537 4.55 -0.16 43.09
N GLU A 538 4.71 0.84 42.21
CA GLU A 538 3.61 1.49 41.49
C GLU A 538 2.90 0.53 40.53
N THR A 539 3.67 -0.25 39.78
CA THR A 539 3.12 -1.24 38.85
C THR A 539 2.50 -2.41 39.60
N ARG A 540 3.04 -2.77 40.78
CA ARG A 540 2.37 -3.71 41.71
C ARG A 540 1.03 -3.16 42.16
N LEU A 541 0.95 -1.90 42.59
CA LEU A 541 -0.32 -1.24 42.94
C LEU A 541 -1.32 -1.25 41.78
N ALA A 542 -0.87 -0.90 40.57
CA ALA A 542 -1.69 -0.94 39.36
C ALA A 542 -2.24 -2.34 39.09
N THR A 543 -1.41 -3.37 39.28
CA THR A 543 -1.82 -4.79 39.16
C THR A 543 -2.88 -5.14 40.20
N GLY A 544 -2.69 -4.76 41.47
CA GLY A 544 -3.68 -4.97 42.53
C GLY A 544 -5.02 -4.27 42.29
N ARG A 545 -5.01 -3.05 41.74
CA ARG A 545 -6.23 -2.34 41.33
C ARG A 545 -6.98 -3.09 40.23
N GLU A 546 -6.26 -3.59 39.24
CA GLU A 546 -6.90 -4.31 38.15
C GLU A 546 -7.43 -5.68 38.59
N MET A 547 -6.74 -6.35 39.52
CA MET A 547 -7.28 -7.54 40.19
C MET A 547 -8.64 -7.26 40.83
N LEU A 548 -8.76 -6.16 41.59
CA LEU A 548 -10.04 -5.75 42.18
C LEU A 548 -11.11 -5.44 41.11
N ARG A 549 -10.72 -4.72 40.05
CA ARG A 549 -11.61 -4.30 38.97
C ARG A 549 -12.14 -5.47 38.14
N LEU A 550 -11.31 -6.48 37.86
CA LEU A 550 -11.67 -7.62 37.00
C LEU A 550 -12.32 -8.77 37.77
N LEU A 551 -12.00 -8.96 39.06
CA LEU A 551 -12.41 -10.13 39.84
C LEU A 551 -13.37 -9.81 40.98
N GLY A 552 -13.42 -8.55 41.44
CA GLY A 552 -14.22 -8.13 42.60
C GLY A 552 -15.73 -8.32 42.41
N ASN A 553 -16.18 -8.48 41.17
CA ASN A 553 -17.59 -8.69 40.85
C ASN A 553 -18.11 -10.10 41.21
N LYS A 554 -17.21 -11.07 41.41
CA LYS A 554 -17.57 -12.48 41.68
C LYS A 554 -17.41 -12.83 43.16
N ALA A 555 -18.52 -13.15 43.82
CA ALA A 555 -18.57 -13.46 45.26
C ALA A 555 -17.65 -14.62 45.66
N SER A 556 -17.55 -15.66 44.83
CA SER A 556 -16.74 -16.86 45.11
C SER A 556 -15.24 -16.59 45.14
N LEU A 557 -14.76 -15.50 44.52
CA LEU A 557 -13.33 -15.17 44.43
C LEU A 557 -12.88 -14.09 45.42
N ARG A 558 -13.81 -13.33 46.01
CA ARG A 558 -13.50 -12.18 46.88
C ARG A 558 -12.61 -12.55 48.06
N ALA A 559 -12.84 -13.69 48.72
CA ALA A 559 -12.02 -14.10 49.86
C ALA A 559 -10.55 -14.33 49.47
N SER A 560 -10.30 -15.10 48.40
CA SER A 560 -8.95 -15.35 47.87
C SER A 560 -8.29 -14.08 47.34
N LEU A 561 -9.06 -13.22 46.68
CA LEU A 561 -8.61 -11.92 46.18
C LEU A 561 -8.14 -11.01 47.32
N LEU A 562 -8.97 -10.85 48.36
CA LEU A 562 -8.62 -10.02 49.52
C LEU A 562 -7.39 -10.57 50.24
N LEU A 563 -7.29 -11.89 50.43
CA LEU A 563 -6.10 -12.52 51.01
C LEU A 563 -4.83 -12.24 50.19
N GLN A 564 -4.91 -12.32 48.86
CA GLN A 564 -3.76 -12.03 48.00
C GLN A 564 -3.37 -10.54 48.07
N ILE A 565 -4.35 -9.62 48.02
CA ILE A 565 -4.08 -8.19 48.14
C ILE A 565 -3.47 -7.84 49.50
N ASP A 566 -3.95 -8.43 50.59
CA ASP A 566 -3.38 -8.24 51.93
C ASP A 566 -1.95 -8.77 52.01
N ALA A 567 -1.66 -9.91 51.35
CA ALA A 567 -0.30 -10.47 51.30
C ALA A 567 0.67 -9.59 50.50
N SER A 568 0.22 -9.04 49.37
CA SER A 568 1.04 -8.16 48.52
C SER A 568 1.18 -6.74 49.11
N PHE A 569 0.25 -6.31 49.97
CA PHE A 569 0.22 -4.96 50.57
C PHE A 569 -0.13 -4.96 52.07
N PRO A 570 0.75 -5.47 52.95
CA PRO A 570 0.49 -5.54 54.39
C PRO A 570 0.31 -4.16 55.05
N GLU A 571 -0.40 -4.12 56.18
CA GLU A 571 -0.67 -2.88 56.94
C GLU A 571 0.58 -2.07 57.32
N SER A 572 1.73 -2.75 57.49
CA SER A 572 3.01 -2.11 57.81
C SER A 572 3.51 -1.13 56.75
N LEU A 573 2.98 -1.16 55.52
CA LEU A 573 3.38 -0.25 54.43
C LEU A 573 2.78 1.16 54.55
N ASP A 574 1.82 1.40 55.44
CA ASP A 574 1.17 2.70 55.62
C ASP A 574 2.09 3.82 56.15
N GLY A 575 3.20 3.46 56.77
CA GLY A 575 4.12 4.40 57.44
C GLY A 575 5.30 4.87 56.58
N ASN A 576 5.52 4.30 55.39
CA ASN A 576 6.70 4.59 54.58
C ASN A 576 6.50 5.84 53.69
N ASP A 577 7.56 6.66 53.56
CA ASP A 577 7.59 7.91 52.78
C ASP A 577 7.26 7.71 51.27
N LEU A 578 7.32 6.46 50.80
CA LEU A 578 6.89 6.02 49.45
C LEU A 578 5.40 6.28 49.18
N THR A 579 4.56 6.41 50.21
CA THR A 579 3.11 6.66 50.08
C THR A 579 2.75 8.11 49.74
N LYS A 580 3.71 9.05 49.81
CA LYS A 580 3.44 10.50 49.68
C LYS A 580 3.71 11.09 48.29
N ARG A 581 4.40 10.40 47.38
CA ARG A 581 4.92 11.03 46.16
C ARG A 581 3.90 11.21 45.03
N GLU A 582 2.84 10.41 44.90
CA GLU A 582 1.79 10.65 43.88
C GLU A 582 0.40 10.19 44.37
N GLY A 583 -0.65 10.91 43.96
CA GLY A 583 -2.01 10.86 44.52
C GLY A 583 -2.81 9.56 44.35
N GLU A 584 -2.29 8.52 43.69
CA GLU A 584 -2.99 7.24 43.51
C GLU A 584 -2.65 6.21 44.60
N SER A 585 -2.89 6.61 45.84
CA SER A 585 -2.42 5.92 47.03
C SER A 585 -2.98 4.49 47.20
N LEU A 586 -2.22 3.66 47.93
CA LEU A 586 -2.65 2.39 48.55
C LEU A 586 -4.05 2.47 49.20
N ALA A 587 -4.49 3.66 49.61
CA ALA A 587 -5.84 3.90 50.12
C ALA A 587 -6.94 3.57 49.09
N SER A 588 -6.70 3.75 47.78
CA SER A 588 -7.63 3.39 46.72
C SER A 588 -7.87 1.88 46.65
N ILE A 589 -6.79 1.08 46.69
CA ILE A 589 -6.88 -0.39 46.75
C ILE A 589 -7.65 -0.81 48.00
N ARG A 590 -7.33 -0.23 49.16
CA ARG A 590 -8.00 -0.56 50.42
C ARG A 590 -9.46 -0.14 50.45
N SER A 591 -9.80 1.01 49.87
CA SER A 591 -11.18 1.46 49.70
C SER A 591 -11.95 0.48 48.81
N GLY A 592 -11.36 0.04 47.70
CA GLY A 592 -11.91 -1.02 46.85
C GLY A 592 -12.12 -2.33 47.60
N CYS A 593 -11.13 -2.77 48.40
CA CYS A 593 -11.25 -3.95 49.26
C CYS A 593 -12.43 -3.82 50.24
N LYS A 594 -12.55 -2.68 50.93
CA LYS A 594 -13.67 -2.40 51.84
C LYS A 594 -15.02 -2.39 51.11
N ALA A 595 -15.06 -1.85 49.89
CA ALA A 595 -16.28 -1.79 49.09
C ALA A 595 -16.80 -3.18 48.71
N ILE A 596 -15.91 -4.15 48.46
CA ILE A 596 -16.30 -5.52 48.06
C ILE A 596 -16.41 -6.50 49.24
N ALA A 597 -15.73 -6.27 50.35
CA ALA A 597 -15.66 -7.21 51.48
C ALA A 597 -17.02 -7.55 52.11
N GLY A 598 -18.00 -6.65 52.02
CA GLY A 598 -19.35 -6.83 52.55
C GLY A 598 -20.41 -7.26 51.53
N VAL A 599 -20.06 -7.37 50.25
CA VAL A 599 -21.01 -7.72 49.18
C VAL A 599 -21.11 -9.23 49.07
N THR A 600 -22.31 -9.78 49.27
CA THR A 600 -22.54 -11.24 49.23
C THR A 600 -23.00 -11.75 47.86
N GLU A 601 -23.53 -10.87 47.00
CA GLU A 601 -24.05 -11.22 45.68
C GLU A 601 -23.05 -10.91 44.57
N ASP A 602 -23.18 -11.59 43.43
CA ASP A 602 -22.46 -11.23 42.20
C ASP A 602 -23.03 -9.92 41.64
N PHE A 603 -22.19 -9.12 40.98
CA PHE A 603 -22.64 -7.95 40.24
C PHE A 603 -22.06 -7.91 38.82
N GLU A 604 -22.71 -7.15 37.95
CA GLU A 604 -22.34 -7.07 36.53
C GLU A 604 -20.97 -6.37 36.39
N PRO A 605 -20.02 -6.93 35.62
CA PRO A 605 -18.72 -6.31 35.40
C PRO A 605 -18.85 -5.03 34.56
N TRP A 606 -17.95 -4.07 34.82
CA TRP A 606 -17.98 -2.72 34.23
C TRP A 606 -17.96 -2.69 32.70
N PHE A 607 -17.46 -3.74 32.04
CA PHE A 607 -17.33 -3.81 30.58
C PHE A 607 -18.61 -4.27 29.87
N LEU A 608 -19.64 -4.73 30.59
CA LEU A 608 -20.95 -5.07 30.03
C LEU A 608 -21.90 -3.86 30.07
N ILE A 609 -21.54 -2.77 29.40
CA ILE A 609 -22.33 -1.53 29.39
C ILE A 609 -23.52 -1.67 28.43
N GLN A 610 -24.75 -1.50 28.94
CA GLN A 610 -25.95 -1.53 28.12
C GLN A 610 -26.00 -0.36 27.13
N PRO A 611 -26.32 -0.62 25.84
CA PRO A 611 -26.49 0.44 24.86
C PRO A 611 -27.73 1.25 25.17
N ARG A 612 -27.68 2.57 24.93
CA ARG A 612 -28.89 3.40 25.05
C ARG A 612 -29.91 3.02 23.96
N PRO A 613 -31.22 3.16 24.20
CA PRO A 613 -32.27 2.73 23.26
C PRO A 613 -32.22 3.40 21.88
N ASP A 614 -31.60 4.57 21.78
CA ASP A 614 -31.43 5.39 20.59
C ASP A 614 -30.17 5.04 19.77
N GLN A 615 -29.33 4.12 20.25
CA GLN A 615 -28.08 3.77 19.58
C GLN A 615 -28.27 2.85 18.36
N PRO A 616 -27.45 3.02 17.31
CA PRO A 616 -27.54 2.24 16.08
C PRO A 616 -27.34 0.74 16.33
N GLY A 617 -27.86 -0.11 15.42
CA GLY A 617 -27.88 -1.57 15.56
C GLY A 617 -26.53 -2.23 15.88
N GLU A 618 -25.42 -1.62 15.50
CA GLU A 618 -24.07 -2.08 15.85
C GLU A 618 -23.82 -2.11 17.36
N ALA A 619 -24.19 -1.04 18.10
CA ALA A 619 -23.95 -0.95 19.54
C ALA A 619 -24.68 -2.07 20.29
N ARG A 620 -25.90 -2.39 19.83
CA ARG A 620 -26.68 -3.53 20.33
C ARG A 620 -26.02 -4.87 20.03
N MET A 621 -25.49 -5.07 18.81
CA MET A 621 -24.75 -6.29 18.46
C MET A 621 -23.49 -6.45 19.31
N ARG A 622 -22.74 -5.37 19.57
CA ARG A 622 -21.54 -5.38 20.41
C ARG A 622 -21.84 -5.68 21.87
N TYR A 623 -22.96 -5.18 22.40
CA TYR A 623 -23.41 -5.55 23.76
C TYR A 623 -23.77 -7.04 23.85
N VAL A 624 -24.52 -7.56 22.88
CA VAL A 624 -24.84 -8.99 22.80
C VAL A 624 -23.57 -9.83 22.71
N LEU A 625 -22.61 -9.41 21.87
CA LEU A 625 -21.31 -10.06 21.74
C LEU A 625 -20.56 -10.08 23.09
N ALA A 626 -20.47 -8.94 23.78
CA ALA A 626 -19.80 -8.83 25.07
C ALA A 626 -20.41 -9.76 26.14
N GLY A 627 -21.74 -9.79 26.24
CA GLY A 627 -22.45 -10.67 27.16
C GLY A 627 -22.30 -12.15 26.79
N ALA A 628 -22.32 -12.47 25.49
CA ALA A 628 -22.12 -13.83 24.99
C ALA A 628 -20.70 -14.33 25.26
N GLU A 629 -19.68 -13.49 25.07
CA GLU A 629 -18.29 -13.80 25.42
C GLU A 629 -18.15 -14.08 26.92
N TYR A 630 -18.67 -13.20 27.78
CA TYR A 630 -18.57 -13.34 29.23
C TYR A 630 -19.28 -14.58 29.79
N THR A 631 -20.41 -14.96 29.19
CA THR A 631 -21.18 -16.15 29.59
C THR A 631 -20.73 -17.44 28.90
N GLY A 632 -19.75 -17.37 27.98
CA GLY A 632 -19.29 -18.51 27.19
C GLY A 632 -20.30 -19.02 26.16
N ASN A 633 -21.29 -18.22 25.76
CA ASN A 633 -22.28 -18.60 24.75
C ASN A 633 -21.72 -18.45 23.33
N VAL A 634 -20.99 -19.48 22.88
CA VAL A 634 -20.31 -19.52 21.58
C VAL A 634 -21.27 -19.29 20.41
N VAL A 635 -22.51 -19.80 20.45
CA VAL A 635 -23.47 -19.64 19.35
C VAL A 635 -23.86 -18.17 19.17
N LEU A 636 -24.13 -17.45 20.27
CA LEU A 636 -24.43 -16.03 20.21
C LEU A 636 -23.22 -15.19 19.76
N VAL A 637 -22.00 -15.58 20.14
CA VAL A 637 -20.77 -14.94 19.63
C VAL A 637 -20.69 -15.05 18.10
N LEU A 638 -20.88 -16.25 17.55
CA LEU A 638 -20.83 -16.47 16.10
C LEU A 638 -21.93 -15.70 15.37
N GLN A 639 -23.15 -15.68 15.90
CA GLN A 639 -24.28 -14.90 15.35
C GLN A 639 -23.99 -13.40 15.34
N ALA A 640 -23.45 -12.86 16.43
CA ALA A 640 -23.11 -11.45 16.52
C ALA A 640 -21.98 -11.07 15.57
N LEU A 641 -20.92 -11.90 15.46
CA LEU A 641 -19.82 -11.69 14.52
C LEU A 641 -20.29 -11.76 13.05
N ASP A 642 -21.15 -12.72 12.68
CA ASP A 642 -21.73 -12.81 11.33
C ASP A 642 -22.60 -11.58 11.01
N ALA A 643 -23.42 -11.11 11.96
CA ALA A 643 -24.22 -9.91 11.80
C ALA A 643 -23.35 -8.66 11.60
N LEU A 644 -22.25 -8.54 12.36
CA LEU A 644 -21.27 -7.47 12.18
C LEU A 644 -20.57 -7.57 10.82
N CYS A 645 -20.18 -8.76 10.36
CA CYS A 645 -19.62 -8.95 9.02
C CYS A 645 -20.59 -8.45 7.94
N ARG A 646 -21.87 -8.84 7.99
CA ARG A 646 -22.90 -8.37 7.04
C ARG A 646 -23.06 -6.86 7.07
N LEU A 647 -23.07 -6.26 8.26
CA LEU A 647 -23.19 -4.81 8.44
C LEU A 647 -22.02 -4.06 7.81
N PHE A 648 -20.78 -4.47 8.10
CA PHE A 648 -19.59 -3.80 7.56
C PHE A 648 -19.38 -4.09 6.07
N HIS A 649 -19.85 -5.24 5.57
CA HIS A 649 -19.93 -5.52 4.14
C HIS A 649 -20.89 -4.55 3.42
N GLN A 650 -22.09 -4.34 3.96
CA GLN A 650 -23.08 -3.41 3.40
C GLN A 650 -22.62 -1.94 3.43
N ARG A 651 -21.88 -1.54 4.47
CA ARG A 651 -21.30 -0.19 4.59
C ARG A 651 -20.10 0.04 3.67
N GLY A 652 -19.58 -1.01 3.03
CA GLY A 652 -18.35 -0.95 2.24
C GLY A 652 -17.09 -0.73 3.10
N SER A 653 -17.09 -1.08 4.38
CA SER A 653 -15.92 -0.92 5.26
C SER A 653 -15.02 -2.15 5.19
N ILE A 654 -14.26 -2.27 4.09
CA ILE A 654 -13.54 -3.49 3.72
C ILE A 654 -12.50 -3.93 4.78
N GLU A 655 -11.77 -2.99 5.38
CA GLU A 655 -10.77 -3.32 6.40
C GLU A 655 -11.40 -3.96 7.65
N ARG A 656 -12.52 -3.39 8.14
CA ARG A 656 -13.23 -3.95 9.30
C ARG A 656 -13.95 -5.24 8.99
N LEU A 657 -14.44 -5.39 7.75
CA LEU A 657 -14.94 -6.67 7.27
C LEU A 657 -13.85 -7.75 7.32
N THR A 658 -12.61 -7.41 6.93
CA THR A 658 -11.47 -8.35 6.96
C THR A 658 -11.22 -8.86 8.38
N ASP A 659 -11.14 -7.94 9.35
CA ASP A 659 -10.94 -8.27 10.76
C ASP A 659 -12.04 -9.20 11.29
N LEU A 660 -13.30 -8.77 11.16
CA LEU A 660 -14.43 -9.50 11.72
C LEU A 660 -14.62 -10.85 11.05
N ALA A 661 -14.36 -10.96 9.75
CA ALA A 661 -14.43 -12.21 9.02
C ALA A 661 -13.33 -13.18 9.46
N GLN A 662 -12.12 -12.68 9.73
CA GLN A 662 -11.05 -13.47 10.34
C GLN A 662 -11.45 -13.96 11.74
N ALA A 663 -11.99 -13.08 12.57
CA ALA A 663 -12.48 -13.41 13.91
C ALA A 663 -13.55 -14.52 13.87
N LEU A 664 -14.56 -14.33 13.01
CA LEU A 664 -15.66 -15.28 12.81
C LEU A 664 -15.14 -16.64 12.38
N ARG A 665 -14.26 -16.69 11.37
CA ARG A 665 -13.68 -17.93 10.87
C ARG A 665 -12.92 -18.68 11.96
N GLU A 666 -12.02 -17.99 12.67
CA GLU A 666 -11.18 -18.63 13.70
C GLU A 666 -11.97 -19.10 14.91
N ARG A 667 -13.01 -18.35 15.32
CA ARG A 667 -13.92 -18.76 16.40
C ARG A 667 -14.77 -19.94 15.97
N ALA A 668 -15.29 -19.93 14.75
CA ALA A 668 -16.09 -21.01 14.19
C ALA A 668 -15.28 -22.29 14.03
N SER A 669 -14.04 -22.20 13.54
CA SER A 669 -13.13 -23.33 13.38
C SER A 669 -12.81 -24.00 14.74
N ARG A 670 -12.45 -23.21 15.76
CA ARG A 670 -12.18 -23.72 17.12
C ARG A 670 -13.42 -24.36 17.78
N SER A 671 -14.59 -23.83 17.50
CA SER A 671 -15.87 -24.38 17.99
C SER A 671 -16.45 -25.48 17.11
N LYS A 672 -15.77 -25.84 16.01
CA LYS A 672 -16.19 -26.82 15.00
C LYS A 672 -17.58 -26.51 14.42
N ASN A 673 -17.87 -25.24 14.17
CA ASN A 673 -19.11 -24.79 13.54
C ASN A 673 -18.90 -24.47 12.05
N THR A 674 -19.17 -25.46 11.21
CA THR A 674 -18.98 -25.43 9.76
C THR A 674 -19.70 -24.27 9.07
N HIS A 675 -20.94 -23.97 9.47
CA HIS A 675 -21.75 -22.95 8.80
C HIS A 675 -21.11 -21.56 8.91
N TYR A 676 -20.72 -21.16 10.13
CA TYR A 676 -20.08 -19.87 10.36
C TYR A 676 -18.62 -19.82 9.91
N GLU A 677 -17.93 -20.96 9.90
CA GLU A 677 -16.57 -21.03 9.38
C GLU A 677 -16.54 -20.77 7.87
N ILE A 678 -17.49 -21.36 7.13
CA ILE A 678 -17.69 -21.09 5.71
C ILE A 678 -18.08 -19.63 5.48
N GLY A 679 -19.02 -19.09 6.28
CA GLY A 679 -19.43 -17.69 6.20
C GLY A 679 -18.26 -16.71 6.42
N GLY A 680 -17.47 -16.95 7.46
CA GLY A 680 -16.27 -16.17 7.78
C GLY A 680 -15.21 -16.25 6.68
N ALA A 681 -14.91 -17.44 6.15
CA ALA A 681 -13.97 -17.60 5.05
C ALA A 681 -14.43 -16.88 3.77
N ASN A 682 -15.74 -16.90 3.48
CA ASN A 682 -16.31 -16.18 2.36
C ASN A 682 -16.16 -14.67 2.49
N PHE A 683 -16.56 -14.08 3.63
CA PHE A 683 -16.38 -12.65 3.86
C PHE A 683 -14.91 -12.23 3.85
N LEU A 684 -14.03 -13.07 4.40
CA LEU A 684 -12.59 -12.80 4.44
C LEU A 684 -12.02 -12.77 3.01
N GLY A 685 -12.34 -13.77 2.19
CA GLY A 685 -11.88 -13.81 0.81
C GLY A 685 -12.43 -12.65 -0.04
N ILE A 686 -13.71 -12.28 0.14
CA ILE A 686 -14.30 -11.10 -0.50
C ILE A 686 -13.56 -9.82 -0.08
N ALA A 687 -13.31 -9.62 1.22
CA ALA A 687 -12.66 -8.41 1.72
C ALA A 687 -11.21 -8.30 1.24
N LEU A 688 -10.46 -9.42 1.25
CA LEU A 688 -9.10 -9.48 0.74
C LEU A 688 -9.02 -9.20 -0.76
N GLU A 689 -10.00 -9.65 -1.53
CA GLU A 689 -10.08 -9.32 -2.94
C GLU A 689 -10.31 -7.82 -3.20
N TYR A 690 -11.23 -7.18 -2.47
CA TYR A 690 -11.43 -5.73 -2.57
C TYR A 690 -10.16 -4.94 -2.23
N GLN A 691 -9.31 -5.49 -1.36
CA GLN A 691 -7.98 -4.94 -1.05
C GLN A 691 -6.90 -5.25 -2.09
N GLY A 692 -7.21 -6.05 -3.12
CA GLY A 692 -6.24 -6.53 -4.10
C GLY A 692 -5.28 -7.61 -3.58
N ARG A 693 -5.55 -8.19 -2.40
CA ARG A 693 -4.73 -9.22 -1.73
C ARG A 693 -5.15 -10.62 -2.19
N ILE A 694 -5.09 -10.85 -3.50
CA ILE A 694 -5.62 -12.05 -4.17
C ILE A 694 -4.98 -13.34 -3.65
N ALA A 695 -3.65 -13.37 -3.46
CA ALA A 695 -2.95 -14.54 -2.94
C ALA A 695 -3.41 -14.92 -1.52
N GLU A 696 -3.67 -13.93 -0.67
CA GLU A 696 -4.16 -14.16 0.69
C GLU A 696 -5.62 -14.62 0.69
N ALA A 697 -6.45 -14.10 -0.22
CA ALA A 697 -7.80 -14.59 -0.43
C ALA A 697 -7.78 -16.07 -0.86
N ALA A 698 -6.92 -16.42 -1.83
CA ALA A 698 -6.73 -17.78 -2.30
C ALA A 698 -6.32 -18.73 -1.16
N GLN A 699 -5.31 -18.34 -0.36
CA GLN A 699 -4.88 -19.12 0.81
C GLN A 699 -5.98 -19.25 1.87
N ALA A 700 -6.77 -18.20 2.12
CA ALA A 700 -7.85 -18.24 3.09
C ALA A 700 -8.92 -19.26 2.69
N TYR A 701 -9.28 -19.31 1.41
CA TYR A 701 -10.19 -20.32 0.88
C TYR A 701 -9.58 -21.72 0.94
N GLU A 702 -8.35 -21.89 0.43
CA GLU A 702 -7.68 -23.18 0.34
C GLU A 702 -7.53 -23.85 1.71
N ARG A 703 -7.08 -23.11 2.72
CA ARG A 703 -6.96 -23.61 4.10
C ARG A 703 -8.31 -24.08 4.64
N THR A 704 -9.36 -23.26 4.47
CA THR A 704 -10.69 -23.62 4.96
C THR A 704 -11.23 -24.86 4.26
N ILE A 705 -11.05 -24.97 2.94
CA ILE A 705 -11.47 -26.15 2.16
C ILE A 705 -10.73 -27.41 2.63
N ALA A 706 -9.41 -27.33 2.82
CA ALA A 706 -8.60 -28.44 3.32
C ALA A 706 -9.07 -28.90 4.71
N ASP A 707 -9.34 -27.96 5.62
CA ASP A 707 -9.84 -28.28 6.97
C ASP A 707 -11.23 -28.94 6.93
N LEU A 708 -12.09 -28.56 5.99
CA LEU A 708 -13.40 -29.18 5.79
C LEU A 708 -13.28 -30.59 5.20
N GLU A 709 -12.36 -30.79 4.26
CA GLU A 709 -12.08 -32.11 3.68
C GLU A 709 -11.55 -33.10 4.71
N GLN A 710 -10.62 -32.67 5.56
CA GLN A 710 -10.09 -33.49 6.66
C GLN A 710 -11.20 -33.91 7.66
N ARG A 711 -12.23 -33.09 7.84
CA ARG A 711 -13.39 -33.38 8.69
C ARG A 711 -14.49 -34.20 7.99
N GLY A 712 -14.36 -34.47 6.70
CA GLY A 712 -15.39 -35.15 5.91
C GLY A 712 -16.60 -34.26 5.54
N GLU A 713 -16.47 -32.94 5.70
CA GLU A 713 -17.51 -31.93 5.44
C GLU A 713 -17.32 -31.24 4.07
N GLY A 714 -16.35 -31.71 3.30
CA GLY A 714 -15.97 -31.15 2.01
C GLY A 714 -17.04 -31.25 0.91
N ASP A 715 -18.09 -32.06 1.05
CA ASP A 715 -19.18 -32.18 0.04
C ASP A 715 -20.42 -31.33 0.37
N SER A 716 -20.32 -30.40 1.33
CA SER A 716 -21.41 -29.49 1.67
C SER A 716 -21.62 -28.40 0.61
N THR A 717 -22.85 -27.89 0.49
CA THR A 717 -23.20 -26.76 -0.39
C THR A 717 -22.26 -25.55 -0.19
N GLY A 718 -21.96 -25.23 1.08
CA GLY A 718 -21.08 -24.12 1.42
C GLY A 718 -19.61 -24.37 1.03
N ALA A 719 -19.11 -25.60 1.13
CA ALA A 719 -17.75 -25.93 0.70
C ALA A 719 -17.58 -25.76 -0.83
N HIS A 720 -18.58 -26.16 -1.61
CA HIS A 720 -18.57 -25.95 -3.07
C HIS A 720 -18.73 -24.48 -3.47
N MET A 721 -19.46 -23.69 -2.70
CA MET A 721 -19.49 -22.23 -2.85
C MET A 721 -18.10 -21.61 -2.59
N LEU A 722 -17.38 -22.04 -1.54
CA LEU A 722 -15.99 -21.60 -1.31
C LEU A 722 -15.05 -22.03 -2.44
N ARG A 723 -15.17 -23.26 -2.97
CA ARG A 723 -14.36 -23.71 -4.12
C ARG A 723 -14.60 -22.86 -5.37
N SER A 724 -15.85 -22.47 -5.63
CA SER A 724 -16.19 -21.55 -6.72
C SER A 724 -15.58 -20.17 -6.50
N ASN A 725 -15.57 -19.66 -5.27
CA ASN A 725 -14.96 -18.37 -4.95
C ASN A 725 -13.44 -18.42 -4.96
N PHE A 726 -12.85 -19.54 -4.54
CA PHE A 726 -11.43 -19.85 -4.66
C PHE A 726 -10.99 -19.87 -6.12
N ALA A 727 -11.71 -20.59 -6.98
CA ALA A 727 -11.43 -20.67 -8.41
C ALA A 727 -11.40 -19.29 -9.08
N ARG A 728 -12.24 -18.37 -8.61
CA ARG A 728 -12.31 -16.99 -9.13
C ARG A 728 -11.10 -16.14 -8.75
N VAL A 729 -10.37 -16.49 -7.68
CA VAL A 729 -9.19 -15.75 -7.21
C VAL A 729 -7.87 -16.47 -7.52
N LEU A 730 -7.91 -17.62 -8.22
CA LEU A 730 -6.72 -18.24 -8.79
C LEU A 730 -6.20 -17.41 -9.97
N GLY A 731 -4.87 -17.37 -10.18
CA GLY A 731 -4.23 -16.47 -11.12
C GLY A 731 -4.38 -16.87 -12.60
N HIS A 732 -3.64 -16.16 -13.44
CA HIS A 732 -3.86 -16.08 -14.90
C HIS A 732 -2.91 -16.94 -15.74
N ASP A 733 -2.00 -17.71 -15.14
CA ASP A 733 -1.22 -18.65 -15.95
C ASP A 733 -2.05 -19.87 -16.36
N ASP A 734 -1.64 -20.55 -17.43
CA ASP A 734 -2.41 -21.67 -17.99
C ASP A 734 -2.61 -22.82 -16.97
N ALA A 735 -1.71 -22.99 -16.01
CA ALA A 735 -1.81 -24.05 -15.01
C ALA A 735 -2.88 -23.72 -13.96
N GLU A 736 -2.88 -22.50 -13.44
CA GLU A 736 -3.87 -22.00 -12.48
C GLU A 736 -5.25 -21.82 -13.12
N ALA A 737 -5.31 -21.37 -14.37
CA ALA A 737 -6.53 -21.29 -15.15
C ALA A 737 -7.22 -22.65 -15.31
N ASN A 738 -6.46 -23.69 -15.67
CA ASN A 738 -6.98 -25.05 -15.79
C ASN A 738 -7.42 -25.60 -14.42
N ARG A 739 -6.68 -25.30 -13.35
CA ARG A 739 -7.08 -25.65 -11.97
C ARG A 739 -8.40 -24.98 -11.58
N ALA A 740 -8.58 -23.70 -11.91
CA ALA A 740 -9.81 -22.95 -11.65
C ALA A 740 -11.01 -23.52 -12.43
N ILE A 741 -10.84 -23.84 -13.70
CA ILE A 741 -11.88 -24.48 -14.53
C ILE A 741 -12.33 -25.81 -13.91
N ALA A 742 -11.37 -26.67 -13.50
CA ALA A 742 -11.68 -27.93 -12.86
C ALA A 742 -12.45 -27.76 -11.53
N LEU A 743 -12.10 -26.75 -10.74
CA LEU A 743 -12.83 -26.41 -9.50
C LEU A 743 -14.26 -25.94 -9.77
N PHE A 744 -14.49 -25.11 -10.80
CA PHE A 744 -15.84 -24.69 -11.18
C PHE A 744 -16.70 -25.86 -11.67
N GLU A 745 -16.13 -26.78 -12.46
CA GLU A 745 -16.83 -27.98 -12.92
C GLU A 745 -17.20 -28.91 -11.77
N SER A 746 -16.26 -29.21 -10.88
CA SER A 746 -16.51 -30.01 -9.68
C SER A 746 -17.59 -29.38 -8.80
N SER A 747 -17.54 -28.07 -8.58
CA SER A 747 -18.53 -27.35 -7.78
C SER A 747 -19.92 -27.41 -8.41
N ARG A 748 -20.03 -27.19 -9.73
CA ARG A 748 -21.31 -27.30 -10.46
C ARG A 748 -21.89 -28.72 -10.42
N GLN A 749 -21.06 -29.75 -10.59
CA GLN A 749 -21.55 -31.13 -10.51
C GLN A 749 -22.14 -31.43 -9.14
N ALA A 750 -21.51 -30.95 -8.06
CA ALA A 750 -22.03 -31.10 -6.71
C ALA A 750 -23.29 -30.26 -6.46
N GLN A 751 -23.30 -28.98 -6.82
CA GLN A 751 -24.46 -28.09 -6.69
C GLN A 751 -25.68 -28.65 -7.44
N ARG A 752 -25.48 -29.21 -8.64
CA ARG A 752 -26.53 -29.90 -9.40
C ARG A 752 -27.07 -31.14 -8.68
N ARG A 753 -26.21 -31.94 -8.04
CA ARG A 753 -26.62 -33.10 -7.21
C ARG A 753 -27.42 -32.65 -5.98
N LEU A 754 -27.04 -31.51 -5.38
CA LEU A 754 -27.65 -30.94 -4.18
C LEU A 754 -28.91 -30.10 -4.46
N GLY A 755 -29.20 -29.80 -5.73
CA GLY A 755 -30.32 -28.94 -6.12
C GLY A 755 -30.13 -27.45 -5.83
N ASP A 756 -28.90 -27.01 -5.60
CA ASP A 756 -28.56 -25.59 -5.37
C ASP A 756 -28.32 -24.88 -6.69
N TRP A 757 -29.42 -24.50 -7.35
CA TRP A 757 -29.38 -23.87 -8.66
C TRP A 757 -28.85 -22.43 -8.63
N ASP A 758 -28.92 -21.72 -7.50
CA ASP A 758 -28.44 -20.33 -7.41
C ASP A 758 -26.91 -20.26 -7.41
N ASN A 759 -26.25 -21.10 -6.61
CA ASN A 759 -24.79 -21.21 -6.66
C ASN A 759 -24.32 -21.87 -7.96
N TYR A 760 -25.10 -22.80 -8.52
CA TYR A 760 -24.83 -23.38 -9.84
C TYR A 760 -24.75 -22.32 -10.95
N MET A 761 -25.73 -21.42 -11.01
CA MET A 761 -25.74 -20.33 -11.99
C MET A 761 -24.60 -19.34 -11.74
N THR A 762 -24.31 -19.03 -10.47
CA THR A 762 -23.21 -18.15 -10.09
C THR A 762 -21.84 -18.71 -10.51
N SER A 763 -21.59 -19.99 -10.26
CA SER A 763 -20.37 -20.68 -10.70
C SER A 763 -20.24 -20.74 -12.22
N THR A 764 -21.35 -20.95 -12.94
CA THR A 764 -21.39 -20.94 -14.42
C THR A 764 -20.97 -19.58 -14.98
N VAL A 765 -21.54 -18.50 -14.45
CA VAL A 765 -21.20 -17.13 -14.88
C VAL A 765 -19.75 -16.77 -14.57
N ASN A 766 -19.25 -17.16 -13.39
CA ASN A 766 -17.88 -16.88 -13.00
C ASN A 766 -16.86 -17.64 -13.85
N GLN A 767 -17.12 -18.91 -14.17
CA GLN A 767 -16.28 -19.68 -15.09
C GLN A 767 -16.26 -19.05 -16.49
N ALA A 768 -17.41 -18.61 -17.01
CA ALA A 768 -17.48 -17.94 -18.30
C ALA A 768 -16.67 -16.63 -18.32
N ARG A 769 -16.70 -15.86 -17.23
CA ARG A 769 -15.87 -14.64 -17.10
C ARG A 769 -14.38 -14.97 -17.08
N LEU A 770 -13.96 -16.03 -16.39
CA LEU A 770 -12.57 -16.49 -16.40
C LEU A 770 -12.14 -16.88 -17.81
N LEU A 771 -12.95 -17.66 -18.53
CA LEU A 771 -12.67 -18.03 -19.92
C LEU A 771 -12.50 -16.81 -20.82
N CYS A 772 -13.31 -15.76 -20.63
CA CYS A 772 -13.13 -14.50 -21.34
C CYS A 772 -11.83 -13.76 -20.99
N GLN A 773 -11.41 -13.77 -19.72
CA GLN A 773 -10.12 -13.20 -19.33
C GLN A 773 -8.95 -13.91 -20.01
N LEU A 774 -9.08 -15.23 -20.21
CA LEU A 774 -8.14 -16.07 -20.94
C LEU A 774 -8.27 -15.99 -22.47
N GLN A 775 -9.12 -15.08 -22.99
CA GLN A 775 -9.45 -14.94 -24.41
C GLN A 775 -10.06 -16.18 -25.07
N ARG A 776 -10.65 -17.08 -24.28
CA ARG A 776 -11.38 -18.28 -24.73
C ARG A 776 -12.89 -17.98 -24.83
N ASN A 777 -13.23 -16.95 -25.61
CA ASN A 777 -14.60 -16.44 -25.70
C ASN A 777 -15.58 -17.45 -26.29
N ASP A 778 -15.15 -18.23 -27.28
CA ASP A 778 -15.97 -19.29 -27.88
C ASP A 778 -16.43 -20.30 -26.82
N GLU A 779 -15.51 -20.78 -25.98
CA GLU A 779 -15.80 -21.70 -24.88
C GLU A 779 -16.70 -21.06 -23.80
N ALA A 780 -16.52 -19.76 -23.53
CA ALA A 780 -17.38 -19.03 -22.60
C ALA A 780 -18.83 -18.96 -23.13
N ILE A 781 -19.00 -18.69 -24.42
CA ILE A 781 -20.30 -18.62 -25.10
C ILE A 781 -20.96 -19.99 -25.13
N GLU A 782 -20.21 -21.05 -25.47
CA GLU A 782 -20.69 -22.43 -25.44
C GLU A 782 -21.15 -22.83 -24.04
N LEU A 783 -20.35 -22.53 -23.02
CA LEU A 783 -20.69 -22.80 -21.62
C LEU A 783 -21.99 -22.11 -21.21
N LEU A 784 -22.15 -20.82 -21.48
CA LEU A 784 -23.36 -20.07 -21.11
C LEU A 784 -24.58 -20.55 -21.90
N THR A 785 -24.43 -20.84 -23.19
CA THR A 785 -25.49 -21.35 -24.07
C THR A 785 -26.00 -22.71 -23.59
N ALA A 786 -25.10 -23.62 -23.21
CA ALA A 786 -25.46 -24.95 -22.73
C ALA A 786 -26.24 -24.93 -21.40
N HIS A 787 -26.23 -23.82 -20.67
CA HIS A 787 -26.81 -23.72 -19.33
C HIS A 787 -27.95 -22.70 -19.21
N ILE A 788 -28.31 -22.01 -20.30
CA ILE A 788 -29.35 -20.99 -20.29
C ILE A 788 -30.74 -21.58 -19.93
N GLU A 789 -31.06 -22.79 -20.39
CA GLU A 789 -32.34 -23.46 -20.11
C GLU A 789 -32.46 -23.92 -18.65
N LEU A 790 -31.36 -23.93 -17.89
CA LEU A 790 -31.37 -24.28 -16.48
C LEU A 790 -31.65 -23.08 -15.57
N THR A 791 -31.75 -21.87 -16.13
CA THR A 791 -32.00 -20.63 -15.38
C THR A 791 -33.38 -20.62 -14.70
N ASP A 792 -34.39 -21.27 -15.29
CA ASP A 792 -35.74 -21.39 -14.72
C ASP A 792 -35.79 -22.17 -13.40
N LYS A 793 -34.70 -22.89 -13.07
CA LYS A 793 -34.59 -23.63 -11.79
C LYS A 793 -33.97 -22.79 -10.67
N SER A 794 -33.43 -21.61 -10.98
CA SER A 794 -32.78 -20.70 -10.04
C SER A 794 -33.80 -19.68 -9.50
N SER A 795 -33.64 -19.30 -8.25
CA SER A 795 -34.39 -18.21 -7.62
C SER A 795 -33.78 -16.82 -7.89
N LEU A 796 -32.63 -16.77 -8.58
CA LEU A 796 -31.94 -15.52 -8.88
C LEU A 796 -32.78 -14.65 -9.85
N PRO A 797 -33.07 -13.39 -9.48
CA PRO A 797 -33.84 -12.50 -10.34
C PRO A 797 -33.14 -12.25 -11.68
N ASN A 798 -33.88 -12.45 -12.76
CA ASN A 798 -33.44 -12.23 -14.13
C ASN A 798 -32.15 -12.99 -14.51
N ALA A 799 -31.97 -14.21 -14.00
CA ALA A 799 -30.79 -15.01 -14.26
C ALA A 799 -30.61 -15.26 -15.76
N ARG A 800 -31.69 -15.57 -16.47
CA ARG A 800 -31.70 -15.84 -17.90
C ARG A 800 -31.22 -14.63 -18.71
N GLU A 801 -31.76 -13.47 -18.42
CA GLU A 801 -31.44 -12.19 -19.05
C GLU A 801 -29.99 -11.79 -18.84
N ARG A 802 -29.48 -11.98 -17.61
CA ARG A 802 -28.08 -11.70 -17.28
C ARG A 802 -27.11 -12.58 -18.08
N LEU A 803 -27.47 -13.84 -18.30
CA LEU A 803 -26.69 -14.75 -19.13
C LEU A 803 -26.73 -14.34 -20.61
N ILE A 804 -27.91 -14.00 -21.14
CA ILE A 804 -28.08 -13.53 -22.53
C ILE A 804 -27.23 -12.28 -22.78
N ALA A 805 -27.37 -11.26 -21.93
CA ALA A 805 -26.63 -10.00 -22.06
C ALA A 805 -25.10 -10.22 -22.00
N LEU A 806 -24.64 -11.19 -21.21
CA LEU A 806 -23.23 -11.53 -21.11
C LEU A 806 -22.73 -12.21 -22.41
N ILE A 807 -23.49 -13.15 -22.97
CA ILE A 807 -23.21 -13.78 -24.27
C ILE A 807 -23.13 -12.71 -25.38
N GLU A 808 -24.06 -11.77 -25.39
CA GLU A 808 -24.08 -10.67 -26.37
C GLU A 808 -22.88 -9.73 -26.25
N SER A 809 -22.48 -9.40 -25.01
CA SER A 809 -21.28 -8.58 -24.76
C SER A 809 -20.02 -9.28 -25.28
N MET A 810 -19.90 -10.60 -25.07
CA MET A 810 -18.76 -11.39 -25.55
C MET A 810 -18.71 -11.43 -27.08
N ARG A 811 -19.85 -11.68 -27.75
CA ARG A 811 -19.95 -11.66 -29.23
C ARG A 811 -19.74 -10.28 -29.85
N ARG A 812 -19.98 -9.19 -29.10
CA ARG A 812 -19.68 -7.81 -29.53
C ARG A 812 -18.19 -7.48 -29.51
N GLY A 813 -17.43 -8.03 -28.55
CA GLY A 813 -15.97 -7.87 -28.47
C GLY A 813 -15.19 -8.56 -29.60
N GLU A 814 -15.77 -9.59 -30.22
CA GLU A 814 -15.21 -10.26 -31.41
C GLU A 814 -15.44 -9.47 -32.71
N ARG A 815 -16.54 -8.69 -32.79
CA ARG A 815 -16.87 -7.87 -33.98
C ARG A 815 -15.84 -6.78 -34.31
N THR A 816 -15.06 -6.34 -33.34
CA THR A 816 -13.96 -5.37 -33.53
C THR A 816 -12.62 -6.02 -33.91
N ARG A 817 -12.50 -7.36 -33.88
CA ARG A 817 -11.22 -8.07 -34.06
C ARG A 817 -11.08 -8.90 -35.34
N ASP A 818 -12.13 -9.26 -36.08
CA ASP A 818 -11.94 -9.91 -37.38
C ASP A 818 -13.11 -9.76 -38.37
N THR A 819 -12.76 -9.38 -39.61
CA THR A 819 -13.65 -9.32 -40.79
C THR A 819 -13.76 -10.68 -41.48
N ARG A 820 -13.38 -11.79 -40.85
CA ARG A 820 -13.39 -13.13 -41.47
C ARG A 820 -14.00 -14.24 -40.62
N LEU A 821 -15.28 -14.17 -40.28
CA LEU A 821 -16.09 -15.39 -40.02
C LEU A 821 -17.52 -15.23 -40.56
N ARG A 822 -17.68 -15.51 -41.86
CA ARG A 822 -18.98 -15.80 -42.50
C ARG A 822 -19.21 -17.32 -42.50
N SER A 823 -19.49 -17.91 -41.34
CA SER A 823 -19.95 -19.32 -41.30
C SER A 823 -20.96 -19.65 -40.18
N ALA A 824 -21.30 -18.73 -39.27
CA ALA A 824 -22.32 -18.97 -38.24
C ALA A 824 -23.67 -18.31 -38.56
N SER A 825 -24.27 -18.61 -39.72
CA SER A 825 -25.58 -18.06 -40.12
C SER A 825 -26.79 -18.86 -39.61
N VAL A 826 -26.59 -20.10 -39.14
CA VAL A 826 -27.70 -20.99 -38.75
C VAL A 826 -28.10 -20.84 -37.27
N GLU A 827 -27.17 -20.52 -36.37
CA GLU A 827 -27.51 -20.26 -34.94
C GLU A 827 -28.05 -18.84 -34.68
N ARG A 828 -27.81 -17.91 -35.62
CA ARG A 828 -28.19 -16.50 -35.47
C ARG A 828 -29.71 -16.28 -35.50
N SER A 829 -30.47 -17.14 -36.18
CA SER A 829 -31.94 -17.02 -36.23
C SER A 829 -32.59 -17.55 -34.95
N SER A 830 -32.14 -18.70 -34.44
CA SER A 830 -32.66 -19.31 -33.20
C SER A 830 -32.47 -18.40 -31.98
N TRP A 831 -31.40 -17.61 -31.95
CA TRP A 831 -31.12 -16.66 -30.87
C TRP A 831 -31.90 -15.35 -30.98
N ASN A 832 -32.08 -14.81 -32.19
CA ASN A 832 -32.90 -13.63 -32.41
C ASN A 832 -34.38 -13.88 -32.06
N ASP A 833 -34.85 -15.12 -32.21
CA ASP A 833 -36.22 -15.50 -31.83
C ASP A 833 -36.40 -15.58 -30.30
N LEU A 834 -35.35 -16.00 -29.57
CA LEU A 834 -35.29 -16.01 -28.10
C LEU A 834 -35.24 -14.59 -27.50
N LEU A 835 -34.54 -13.65 -28.17
CA LEU A 835 -34.47 -12.23 -27.83
C LEU A 835 -35.80 -11.50 -28.05
N LYS A 836 -36.51 -11.80 -29.14
CA LYS A 836 -37.83 -11.23 -29.45
C LYS A 836 -38.93 -11.66 -28.49
N GLN A 837 -38.83 -12.86 -27.91
CA GLN A 837 -39.74 -13.31 -26.86
C GLN A 837 -39.53 -12.55 -25.55
N HIS A 838 -38.32 -12.07 -25.29
CA HIS A 838 -37.94 -11.41 -24.05
C HIS A 838 -38.34 -9.93 -23.99
N GLU A 839 -38.29 -9.21 -25.12
CA GLU A 839 -38.72 -7.80 -25.23
C GLU A 839 -40.20 -7.57 -24.85
N GLN A 840 -41.01 -8.63 -24.72
CA GLN A 840 -42.45 -8.54 -24.46
C GLN A 840 -42.85 -8.70 -22.98
N ASP A 841 -41.95 -9.06 -22.06
CA ASP A 841 -42.32 -9.49 -20.69
C ASP A 841 -41.87 -8.56 -19.53
N ASP A 842 -41.34 -7.36 -19.77
CA ASP A 842 -40.65 -6.58 -18.72
C ASP A 842 -41.57 -5.56 -17.98
N ASP A 843 -42.18 -5.99 -16.87
CA ASP A 843 -42.81 -5.11 -15.87
C ASP A 843 -42.49 -5.59 -14.43
N THR A 844 -41.23 -5.45 -13.97
CA THR A 844 -40.85 -5.55 -12.53
C THR A 844 -39.67 -4.64 -12.15
N GLU A 845 -39.73 -4.10 -10.91
CA GLU A 845 -38.87 -3.07 -10.29
C GLU A 845 -37.38 -3.00 -10.73
N GLU A 846 -36.97 -1.80 -11.14
CA GLU A 846 -35.62 -1.53 -11.65
C GLU A 846 -34.63 -1.22 -10.50
N THR A 847 -33.67 -2.12 -10.24
CA THR A 847 -32.64 -1.96 -9.18
C THR A 847 -31.44 -1.11 -9.64
N ALA A 848 -30.79 -0.36 -8.73
CA ALA A 848 -29.63 0.50 -9.04
C ALA A 848 -28.47 -0.17 -9.81
N PRO A 849 -28.07 -1.43 -9.53
CA PRO A 849 -27.06 -2.12 -10.36
C PRO A 849 -27.50 -2.32 -11.82
N ARG A 850 -28.78 -2.66 -12.05
CA ARG A 850 -29.33 -2.85 -13.41
C ARG A 850 -29.31 -1.52 -14.19
N MET A 851 -29.72 -0.44 -13.55
CA MET A 851 -29.68 0.90 -14.14
C MET A 851 -28.26 1.29 -14.56
N ALA A 852 -27.25 1.07 -13.70
CA ALA A 852 -25.86 1.40 -14.00
C ALA A 852 -25.28 0.60 -15.18
N THR A 853 -25.65 -0.68 -15.33
CA THR A 853 -25.24 -1.52 -16.46
C THR A 853 -25.96 -1.13 -17.76
N ARG A 854 -27.29 -0.91 -17.69
CA ARG A 854 -28.09 -0.50 -18.85
C ARG A 854 -27.71 0.90 -19.35
N ALA A 855 -27.21 1.76 -18.47
CA ALA A 855 -26.68 3.06 -18.84
C ALA A 855 -25.52 2.95 -19.85
N MET A 856 -24.54 2.07 -19.60
CA MET A 856 -23.41 1.88 -20.51
C MET A 856 -23.84 1.23 -21.83
N ALA A 857 -24.79 0.28 -21.78
CA ALA A 857 -25.35 -0.32 -22.99
C ALA A 857 -26.11 0.71 -23.84
N ALA A 858 -26.94 1.56 -23.22
CA ALA A 858 -27.65 2.64 -23.90
C ALA A 858 -26.68 3.64 -24.55
N TYR A 859 -25.55 3.93 -23.90
CA TYR A 859 -24.52 4.80 -24.47
C TYR A 859 -23.90 4.19 -25.74
N GLU A 860 -23.61 2.89 -25.71
CA GLU A 860 -23.07 2.14 -26.86
C GLU A 860 -24.05 2.02 -28.02
N ASP A 861 -25.36 2.00 -27.74
CA ASP A 861 -26.42 2.04 -28.75
C ASP A 861 -26.64 3.46 -29.33
N GLY A 862 -25.84 4.45 -28.94
CA GLY A 862 -26.01 5.85 -29.34
C GLY A 862 -27.15 6.59 -28.62
N ARG A 863 -27.82 5.95 -27.65
CA ARG A 863 -28.89 6.53 -26.82
C ARG A 863 -28.30 7.23 -25.60
N ARG A 864 -27.59 8.33 -25.85
CA ARG A 864 -26.87 9.11 -24.84
C ARG A 864 -27.76 9.56 -23.67
N ASP A 865 -28.96 10.07 -23.94
CA ASP A 865 -29.82 10.62 -22.88
C ASP A 865 -30.35 9.54 -21.95
N ASP A 866 -30.64 8.35 -22.48
CA ASP A 866 -30.99 7.17 -21.69
C ASP A 866 -29.83 6.77 -20.77
N ALA A 867 -28.60 6.77 -21.31
CA ALA A 867 -27.39 6.45 -20.56
C ALA A 867 -27.18 7.37 -19.35
N LEU A 868 -27.26 8.69 -19.57
CA LEU A 868 -27.08 9.69 -18.51
C LEU A 868 -28.19 9.63 -17.47
N ARG A 869 -29.45 9.42 -17.90
CA ARG A 869 -30.60 9.30 -16.99
C ARG A 869 -30.49 8.08 -16.08
N LEU A 870 -30.20 6.92 -16.66
CA LEU A 870 -30.05 5.65 -15.93
C LEU A 870 -28.87 5.69 -14.96
N ASN A 871 -27.74 6.25 -15.38
CA ASN A 871 -26.55 6.40 -14.52
C ASN A 871 -26.85 7.32 -13.33
N LYS A 872 -27.54 8.45 -13.56
CA LYS A 872 -27.94 9.38 -12.48
C LYS A 872 -28.90 8.73 -11.49
N ALA A 873 -29.92 8.02 -11.96
CA ALA A 873 -30.89 7.33 -11.11
C ALA A 873 -30.20 6.26 -10.23
N ALA A 874 -29.31 5.45 -10.81
CA ALA A 874 -28.52 4.48 -10.06
C ALA A 874 -27.68 5.14 -8.95
N ARG A 875 -27.01 6.25 -9.29
CA ARG A 875 -26.16 7.00 -8.36
C ARG A 875 -26.94 7.55 -7.17
N GLU A 876 -28.12 8.11 -7.39
CA GLU A 876 -28.98 8.66 -6.32
C GLU A 876 -29.50 7.58 -5.37
N ILE A 877 -29.69 6.36 -5.84
CA ILE A 877 -30.06 5.21 -4.99
C ILE A 877 -28.87 4.80 -4.12
N TYR A 878 -27.68 4.64 -4.71
CA TYR A 878 -26.47 4.29 -3.95
C TYR A 878 -26.11 5.36 -2.90
N ALA A 879 -26.22 6.64 -3.25
CA ALA A 879 -25.98 7.74 -2.31
C ALA A 879 -26.94 7.71 -1.11
N ARG A 880 -28.24 7.45 -1.34
CA ARG A 880 -29.23 7.28 -0.26
C ARG A 880 -28.96 6.08 0.63
N ALA A 881 -28.38 5.02 0.07
CA ALA A 881 -27.97 3.83 0.82
C ALA A 881 -26.62 3.97 1.54
N ASN A 882 -25.92 5.11 1.37
CA ASN A 882 -24.54 5.33 1.82
C ASN A 882 -23.55 4.26 1.28
N ASP A 883 -23.85 3.70 0.11
CA ASP A 883 -22.98 2.74 -0.59
C ASP A 883 -21.98 3.49 -1.48
N LYS A 884 -20.83 3.81 -0.89
CA LYS A 884 -19.75 4.57 -1.54
C LYS A 884 -19.18 3.85 -2.76
N ILE A 885 -19.11 2.51 -2.74
CA ILE A 885 -18.56 1.70 -3.83
C ILE A 885 -19.53 1.68 -5.02
N GLY A 886 -20.83 1.52 -4.76
CA GLY A 886 -21.88 1.61 -5.76
C GLY A 886 -21.96 3.00 -6.41
N GLU A 887 -21.90 4.06 -5.61
CA GLU A 887 -21.90 5.44 -6.10
C GLU A 887 -20.65 5.73 -6.97
N SER A 888 -19.48 5.31 -6.48
CA SER A 888 -18.21 5.38 -7.22
C SER A 888 -18.29 4.75 -8.61
N ARG A 889 -18.97 3.59 -8.73
CA ARG A 889 -19.13 2.89 -10.00
C ARG A 889 -19.88 3.74 -11.03
N CYS A 890 -20.91 4.46 -10.58
CA CYS A 890 -21.68 5.38 -11.43
C CYS A 890 -20.82 6.56 -11.89
N TRP A 891 -20.02 7.15 -10.99
CA TRP A 891 -19.06 8.21 -11.31
C TRP A 891 -17.99 7.75 -12.31
N ASN A 892 -17.47 6.53 -12.18
CA ASN A 892 -16.51 5.99 -13.13
C ASN A 892 -17.14 5.75 -14.52
N ASN A 893 -18.38 5.28 -14.58
CA ASN A 893 -19.11 5.13 -15.84
C ASN A 893 -19.35 6.50 -16.50
N LEU A 894 -19.66 7.54 -15.71
CA LEU A 894 -19.79 8.90 -16.21
C LEU A 894 -18.45 9.45 -16.74
N ALA A 895 -17.35 9.16 -16.06
CA ALA A 895 -16.00 9.52 -16.52
C ALA A 895 -15.69 8.88 -17.88
N GLU A 896 -16.05 7.61 -18.07
CA GLU A 896 -15.86 6.91 -19.34
C GLU A 896 -16.72 7.51 -20.47
N ILE A 897 -17.97 7.86 -20.18
CA ILE A 897 -18.87 8.54 -21.13
C ILE A 897 -18.24 9.87 -21.59
N HIS A 898 -17.77 10.70 -20.66
CA HIS A 898 -17.09 11.97 -20.99
C HIS A 898 -15.79 11.74 -21.77
N ALA A 899 -15.00 10.72 -21.41
CA ALA A 899 -13.76 10.40 -22.09
C ALA A 899 -13.97 9.96 -23.55
N ARG A 900 -15.02 9.17 -23.83
CA ARG A 900 -15.39 8.77 -25.21
C ARG A 900 -15.83 9.96 -26.07
N GLU A 901 -16.27 11.06 -25.44
CA GLU A 901 -16.61 12.33 -26.10
C GLU A 901 -15.44 13.34 -26.13
N ALA A 902 -14.24 12.92 -25.75
CA ALA A 902 -13.04 13.76 -25.64
C ALA A 902 -13.20 14.96 -24.67
N GLN A 903 -14.15 14.88 -23.72
CA GLN A 903 -14.35 15.84 -22.64
C GLN A 903 -13.42 15.48 -21.47
N TRP A 904 -12.11 15.71 -21.66
CA TRP A 904 -11.08 15.18 -20.76
C TRP A 904 -11.13 15.77 -19.35
N ASP A 905 -11.51 17.03 -19.19
CA ASP A 905 -11.60 17.68 -17.87
C ASP A 905 -12.83 17.21 -17.08
N GLU A 906 -13.96 17.00 -17.73
CA GLU A 906 -15.17 16.39 -17.15
C GLU A 906 -14.90 14.93 -16.76
N ALA A 907 -14.22 14.19 -17.64
CA ALA A 907 -13.80 12.81 -17.37
C ALA A 907 -12.86 12.73 -16.17
N ALA A 908 -11.86 13.62 -16.09
CA ALA A 908 -10.94 13.70 -14.96
C ALA A 908 -11.68 14.03 -13.64
N ARG A 909 -12.61 14.99 -13.65
CA ARG A 909 -13.41 15.34 -12.46
C ARG A 909 -14.28 14.18 -11.98
N ALA A 910 -14.95 13.49 -12.89
CA ALA A 910 -15.77 12.33 -12.56
C ALA A 910 -14.92 11.14 -12.06
N ALA A 911 -13.74 10.91 -12.65
CA ALA A 911 -12.79 9.88 -12.21
C ALA A 911 -12.20 10.19 -10.82
N GLN A 912 -11.87 11.45 -10.54
CA GLN A 912 -11.43 11.90 -9.22
C GLN A 912 -12.53 11.67 -8.18
N ARG A 913 -13.79 12.01 -8.49
CA ARG A 913 -14.90 11.78 -7.56
C ARG A 913 -15.12 10.29 -7.28
N ALA A 914 -14.99 9.45 -8.31
CA ALA A 914 -15.03 8.00 -8.15
C ALA A 914 -13.87 7.48 -7.29
N HIS A 915 -12.68 8.08 -7.38
CA HIS A 915 -11.53 7.77 -6.54
C HIS A 915 -11.76 8.16 -5.08
N ASP A 916 -12.16 9.40 -4.79
CA ASP A 916 -12.39 9.89 -3.43
C ASP A 916 -13.39 8.99 -2.67
N LEU A 917 -14.44 8.53 -3.36
CA LEU A 917 -15.43 7.61 -2.80
C LEU A 917 -14.85 6.21 -2.51
N ARG A 918 -13.93 5.72 -3.35
CA ARG A 918 -13.24 4.42 -3.15
C ARG A 918 -12.17 4.50 -2.07
N GLU A 919 -11.50 5.65 -1.95
CA GLU A 919 -10.60 5.95 -0.83
C GLU A 919 -11.39 5.96 0.47
N ALA A 920 -12.49 6.73 0.54
CA ALA A 920 -13.38 6.76 1.68
C ALA A 920 -14.09 5.43 1.99
N GLY A 921 -14.06 4.48 1.05
CA GLY A 921 -14.59 3.11 1.18
C GLY A 921 -13.52 2.02 1.32
N GLY A 922 -12.22 2.36 1.33
CA GLY A 922 -11.14 1.36 1.45
C GLY A 922 -11.06 0.34 0.29
N ASP A 923 -11.61 0.65 -0.88
CA ASP A 923 -11.56 -0.20 -2.09
C ASP A 923 -10.26 0.08 -2.86
N VAL A 924 -9.15 -0.55 -2.44
CA VAL A 924 -7.81 -0.32 -3.02
C VAL A 924 -7.75 -0.72 -4.50
N ALA A 925 -8.33 -1.87 -4.85
CA ALA A 925 -8.38 -2.33 -6.24
C ALA A 925 -9.13 -1.32 -7.12
N GLY A 926 -10.26 -0.82 -6.62
CA GLY A 926 -10.98 0.25 -7.27
C GLY A 926 -10.19 1.56 -7.31
N GLN A 927 -9.50 1.96 -6.24
CA GLN A 927 -8.69 3.19 -6.23
C GLN A 927 -7.65 3.17 -7.35
N ILE A 928 -6.92 2.05 -7.49
CA ILE A 928 -5.94 1.84 -8.56
C ILE A 928 -6.59 2.00 -9.94
N LYS A 929 -7.77 1.41 -10.15
CA LYS A 929 -8.49 1.54 -11.41
C LYS A 929 -8.90 2.98 -11.73
N THR A 930 -9.46 3.70 -10.76
CA THR A 930 -9.84 5.12 -10.94
C THR A 930 -8.64 6.03 -11.13
N LEU A 931 -7.54 5.80 -10.41
CA LEU A 931 -6.31 6.58 -10.57
C LEU A 931 -5.67 6.32 -11.94
N SER A 932 -5.66 5.07 -12.42
CA SER A 932 -5.14 4.73 -13.74
C SER A 932 -5.93 5.43 -14.86
N ASN A 933 -7.26 5.46 -14.75
CA ASN A 933 -8.13 6.20 -15.66
C ASN A 933 -7.92 7.72 -15.54
N LEU A 934 -7.86 8.25 -14.32
CA LEU A 934 -7.61 9.66 -14.06
C LEU A 934 -6.28 10.13 -14.69
N MET A 935 -5.20 9.36 -14.53
CA MET A 935 -3.91 9.67 -15.14
C MET A 935 -4.00 9.80 -16.66
N GLU A 936 -4.72 8.89 -17.32
CA GLU A 936 -4.92 8.97 -18.77
C GLU A 936 -5.72 10.22 -19.15
N TYR A 937 -6.81 10.52 -18.43
CA TYR A 937 -7.64 11.69 -18.71
C TYR A 937 -6.86 13.00 -18.48
N LEU A 938 -6.06 13.09 -17.41
CA LEU A 938 -5.20 14.23 -17.14
C LEU A 938 -4.11 14.42 -18.19
N LEU A 939 -3.48 13.33 -18.68
CA LEU A 939 -2.48 13.42 -19.75
C LEU A 939 -3.08 13.89 -21.08
N ARG A 940 -4.29 13.45 -21.41
CA ARG A 940 -5.02 13.87 -22.61
C ARG A 940 -5.57 15.29 -22.49
N GLY A 941 -5.96 15.71 -21.28
CA GLY A 941 -6.33 17.09 -20.92
C GLY A 941 -5.14 18.03 -20.73
N ASN A 942 -3.91 17.62 -21.07
CA ASN A 942 -2.68 18.42 -20.95
C ASN A 942 -2.37 18.91 -19.52
N ARG A 943 -2.64 18.08 -18.51
CA ARG A 943 -2.32 18.31 -17.09
C ARG A 943 -1.29 17.29 -16.57
N PRO A 944 -0.04 17.32 -17.08
CA PRO A 944 0.96 16.29 -16.79
C PRO A 944 1.43 16.27 -15.33
N GLU A 945 1.45 17.41 -14.64
CA GLU A 945 1.86 17.44 -13.22
C GLU A 945 0.85 16.70 -12.33
N ASP A 946 -0.44 16.93 -12.53
CA ASP A 946 -1.50 16.24 -11.78
C ASP A 946 -1.52 14.73 -12.08
N ALA A 947 -1.24 14.36 -13.34
CA ALA A 947 -1.09 12.97 -13.75
C ALA A 947 0.12 12.32 -13.06
N TYR A 948 1.23 13.04 -12.95
CA TYR A 948 2.44 12.57 -12.27
C TYR A 948 2.16 12.31 -10.78
N GLN A 949 1.50 13.23 -10.07
CA GLN A 949 1.12 13.04 -8.67
C GLN A 949 0.15 11.87 -8.48
N SER A 950 -0.84 11.74 -9.36
CA SER A 950 -1.81 10.64 -9.35
C SER A 950 -1.14 9.28 -9.56
N GLY A 951 -0.14 9.21 -10.44
CA GLY A 951 0.64 8.00 -10.67
C GLY A 951 1.51 7.61 -9.49
N LYS A 952 2.12 8.58 -8.79
CA LYS A 952 2.83 8.29 -7.55
C LYS A 952 1.92 7.73 -6.47
N ARG A 953 0.70 8.29 -6.32
CA ARG A 953 -0.31 7.76 -5.39
C ARG A 953 -0.71 6.34 -5.75
N LEU A 954 -0.95 6.06 -7.04
CA LEU A 954 -1.28 4.73 -7.52
C LEU A 954 -0.16 3.73 -7.22
N LEU A 955 1.10 4.08 -7.50
CA LEU A 955 2.23 3.20 -7.22
C LEU A 955 2.49 3.02 -5.72
N ALA A 956 2.14 3.98 -4.87
CA ALA A 956 2.20 3.80 -3.41
C ALA A 956 1.12 2.82 -2.92
N LEU A 957 -0.04 2.78 -3.57
CA LEU A 957 -1.10 1.81 -3.29
C LEU A 957 -0.77 0.42 -3.86
N ALA A 958 -0.13 0.37 -5.02
CA ALA A 958 0.27 -0.87 -5.68
C ALA A 958 1.60 -1.41 -5.09
N GLY A 959 1.52 -2.44 -4.25
CA GLY A 959 2.72 -3.08 -3.70
C GLY A 959 3.65 -3.69 -4.77
N PRO A 960 4.91 -4.06 -4.42
CA PRO A 960 5.94 -4.48 -5.37
C PRO A 960 5.59 -5.70 -6.24
N GLY A 961 4.58 -6.50 -5.87
CA GLY A 961 4.17 -7.72 -6.57
C GLY A 961 2.83 -7.64 -7.32
N MET A 962 2.16 -6.47 -7.36
CA MET A 962 0.81 -6.38 -7.91
C MET A 962 0.82 -6.35 -9.45
N ARG A 963 0.38 -7.46 -10.07
CA ARG A 963 0.38 -7.67 -11.53
C ARG A 963 -0.99 -7.36 -12.16
N MET A 964 -1.41 -6.11 -12.11
CA MET A 964 -2.64 -5.64 -12.77
C MET A 964 -2.33 -4.78 -13.99
N TRP A 965 -3.18 -4.86 -15.02
CA TRP A 965 -3.08 -4.02 -16.22
C TRP A 965 -3.08 -2.53 -15.87
N GLU A 966 -3.92 -2.13 -14.91
CA GLU A 966 -4.05 -0.75 -14.44
C GLU A 966 -2.74 -0.20 -13.86
N VAL A 967 -1.96 -1.05 -13.17
CA VAL A 967 -0.64 -0.71 -12.61
C VAL A 967 0.41 -0.61 -13.72
N ALA A 968 0.44 -1.57 -14.65
CA ALA A 968 1.35 -1.54 -15.78
C ALA A 968 1.09 -0.32 -16.68
N LYS A 969 -0.18 -0.03 -16.99
CA LYS A 969 -0.63 1.17 -17.70
C LYS A 969 -0.22 2.44 -16.96
N ALA A 970 -0.42 2.49 -15.65
CA ALA A 970 -0.04 3.65 -14.83
C ALA A 970 1.47 3.91 -14.86
N ARG A 971 2.32 2.87 -14.83
CA ARG A 971 3.78 3.02 -14.97
C ARG A 971 4.16 3.69 -16.30
N VAL A 972 3.50 3.32 -17.40
CA VAL A 972 3.70 3.97 -18.72
C VAL A 972 3.23 5.42 -18.70
N CYS A 973 2.03 5.67 -18.18
CA CYS A 973 1.48 7.03 -18.05
C CYS A 973 2.34 7.92 -17.14
N LEU A 974 2.98 7.36 -16.11
CA LEU A 974 3.85 8.12 -15.21
C LEU A 974 5.17 8.51 -15.89
N ILE A 975 5.72 7.66 -16.77
CA ILE A 975 6.85 8.02 -17.63
C ILE A 975 6.44 9.16 -18.59
N ASP A 976 5.26 9.08 -19.21
CA ASP A 976 4.72 10.13 -20.07
C ASP A 976 4.60 11.48 -19.33
N ALA A 977 4.04 11.44 -18.11
CA ALA A 977 3.92 12.59 -17.24
C ALA A 977 5.30 13.16 -16.82
N ALA A 978 6.24 12.29 -16.43
CA ALA A 978 7.60 12.67 -16.05
C ALA A 978 8.32 13.38 -17.20
N LEU A 979 8.25 12.83 -18.42
CA LEU A 979 8.84 13.43 -19.62
C LEU A 979 8.22 14.80 -19.93
N LYS A 980 6.89 14.94 -19.83
CA LYS A 980 6.19 16.23 -20.03
C LYS A 980 6.48 17.27 -18.94
N THR A 981 7.02 16.86 -17.80
CA THR A 981 7.39 17.73 -16.67
C THR A 981 8.91 17.92 -16.50
N ASP A 982 9.69 17.55 -17.52
CA ASP A 982 11.17 17.65 -17.55
C ASP A 982 11.89 16.83 -16.46
N ARG A 983 11.31 15.71 -16.05
CA ARG A 983 11.87 14.78 -15.04
C ARG A 983 12.59 13.60 -15.69
N LEU A 984 13.57 13.89 -16.54
CA LEU A 984 14.23 12.91 -17.41
C LEU A 984 14.91 11.76 -16.65
N ALA A 985 15.66 12.08 -15.58
CA ALA A 985 16.37 11.07 -14.78
C ALA A 985 15.42 10.13 -14.00
N GLU A 986 14.18 10.55 -13.76
CA GLU A 986 13.16 9.70 -13.15
C GLU A 986 12.49 8.82 -14.21
N ALA A 987 12.13 9.39 -15.37
CA ALA A 987 11.61 8.64 -16.50
C ALA A 987 12.55 7.49 -16.91
N GLU A 988 13.87 7.73 -16.98
CA GLU A 988 14.88 6.71 -17.31
C GLU A 988 14.95 5.59 -16.27
N ARG A 989 14.89 5.93 -14.97
CA ARG A 989 14.89 4.94 -13.88
C ARG A 989 13.63 4.06 -13.87
N MET A 990 12.51 4.58 -14.34
CA MET A 990 11.22 3.89 -14.31
C MET A 990 10.97 2.97 -15.51
N LEU A 991 11.74 3.13 -16.59
CA LEU A 991 11.58 2.36 -17.83
C LEU A 991 11.71 0.84 -17.64
N PRO A 992 12.74 0.31 -16.94
CA PRO A 992 12.87 -1.14 -16.74
C PRO A 992 11.64 -1.74 -16.04
N ASP A 993 11.19 -1.10 -14.97
CA ASP A 993 10.02 -1.55 -14.21
C ASP A 993 8.73 -1.51 -15.05
N ALA A 994 8.56 -0.51 -15.91
CA ALA A 994 7.40 -0.41 -16.78
C ALA A 994 7.38 -1.51 -17.86
N VAL A 995 8.55 -1.87 -18.40
CA VAL A 995 8.70 -3.00 -19.33
C VAL A 995 8.38 -4.30 -18.61
N GLU A 996 8.96 -4.52 -17.43
CA GLU A 996 8.73 -5.74 -16.64
C GLU A 996 7.26 -5.89 -16.24
N ALA A 997 6.61 -4.79 -15.81
CA ALA A 997 5.20 -4.81 -15.47
C ALA A 997 4.29 -5.13 -16.68
N LEU A 998 4.61 -4.62 -17.86
CA LEU A 998 3.87 -4.94 -19.09
C LEU A 998 4.15 -6.34 -19.62
N THR A 999 5.36 -6.89 -19.40
CA THR A 999 5.68 -8.25 -19.82
C THR A 999 5.01 -9.29 -18.93
N ALA A 1000 4.79 -8.95 -17.66
CA ALA A 1000 4.10 -9.78 -16.68
C ALA A 1000 2.56 -9.79 -16.79
N VAL A 1001 1.96 -9.00 -17.70
CA VAL A 1001 0.51 -8.89 -17.87
C VAL A 1001 0.11 -9.17 -19.32
N GLU A 1002 -0.88 -10.02 -19.54
CA GLU A 1002 -1.46 -10.26 -20.87
C GLU A 1002 -2.69 -9.37 -21.09
N HIS A 1003 -2.60 -8.44 -22.05
CA HIS A 1003 -3.70 -7.51 -22.36
C HIS A 1003 -3.69 -7.10 -23.84
N SER A 1004 -4.86 -6.86 -24.41
CA SER A 1004 -5.05 -6.51 -25.83
C SER A 1004 -4.29 -5.26 -26.27
N ALA A 1005 -4.16 -4.27 -25.39
CA ALA A 1005 -3.46 -3.01 -25.62
C ALA A 1005 -1.96 -3.04 -25.23
N ARG A 1006 -1.40 -4.21 -24.89
CA ARG A 1006 0.01 -4.35 -24.50
C ARG A 1006 0.97 -3.91 -25.61
N GLY A 1007 0.67 -4.25 -26.87
CA GLY A 1007 1.52 -3.90 -28.02
C GLY A 1007 1.70 -2.40 -28.19
N GLU A 1008 0.61 -1.64 -28.08
CA GLU A 1008 0.61 -0.18 -28.15
C GLU A 1008 1.44 0.44 -27.01
N MET A 1009 1.34 -0.09 -25.80
CA MET A 1009 2.10 0.39 -24.64
C MET A 1009 3.60 0.08 -24.76
N LEU A 1010 3.96 -1.11 -25.26
CA LEU A 1010 5.36 -1.45 -25.53
C LEU A 1010 5.96 -0.57 -26.63
N GLU A 1011 5.19 -0.22 -27.66
CA GLU A 1011 5.60 0.72 -28.69
C GLU A 1011 5.84 2.13 -28.12
N ARG A 1012 4.95 2.61 -27.22
CA ARG A 1012 5.15 3.87 -26.49
C ARG A 1012 6.44 3.85 -25.67
N ILE A 1013 6.71 2.78 -24.93
CA ILE A 1013 7.98 2.62 -24.19
C ILE A 1013 9.19 2.61 -25.12
N GLY A 1014 9.11 1.92 -26.26
CA GLY A 1014 10.18 1.90 -27.27
C GLY A 1014 10.54 3.31 -27.73
N ARG A 1015 9.52 4.15 -27.98
CA ARG A 1015 9.70 5.57 -28.30
C ARG A 1015 10.35 6.36 -27.15
N TYR A 1016 9.95 6.12 -25.90
CA TYR A 1016 10.54 6.79 -24.74
C TYR A 1016 12.02 6.41 -24.52
N ARG A 1017 12.39 5.14 -24.70
CA ARG A 1017 13.78 4.69 -24.61
C ARG A 1017 14.63 5.37 -25.69
N GLN A 1018 14.14 5.40 -26.93
CA GLN A 1018 14.83 6.08 -28.02
C GLN A 1018 15.02 7.58 -27.73
N LEU A 1019 13.98 8.26 -27.27
CA LEU A 1019 14.03 9.68 -26.91
C LEU A 1019 15.06 9.97 -25.80
N LEU A 1020 15.13 9.13 -24.76
CA LEU A 1020 16.08 9.29 -23.67
C LEU A 1020 17.53 9.00 -24.10
N GLU A 1021 17.74 8.03 -24.99
CA GLU A 1021 19.05 7.76 -25.60
C GLU A 1021 19.55 8.95 -26.45
N GLU A 1022 18.64 9.57 -27.22
CA GLU A 1022 18.92 10.77 -28.00
C GLU A 1022 19.28 11.97 -27.09
N ILE A 1023 18.56 12.15 -25.98
CA ILE A 1023 18.86 13.18 -24.97
C ILE A 1023 20.21 12.92 -24.29
N ARG A 1024 20.54 11.66 -24.00
CA ARG A 1024 21.79 11.25 -23.34
C ARG A 1024 23.02 11.42 -24.23
N ALA A 1025 22.85 11.28 -25.54
CA ALA A 1025 23.91 11.48 -26.53
C ALA A 1025 24.28 12.96 -26.75
N ALA A 1026 23.51 13.90 -26.21
CA ALA A 1026 23.78 15.33 -26.32
C ALA A 1026 24.96 15.77 -25.42
N PRO A 1027 25.99 16.48 -25.94
CA PRO A 1027 27.16 16.85 -25.14
C PRO A 1027 26.89 18.00 -24.15
N LYS A 1028 27.09 17.70 -22.85
CA LYS A 1028 27.20 18.55 -21.62
C LYS A 1028 26.36 19.85 -21.51
N ARG A 1029 25.35 19.75 -20.62
CA ARG A 1029 24.83 20.68 -19.59
C ARG A 1029 24.77 22.18 -19.92
N ASP A 1030 23.60 22.57 -20.43
CA ASP A 1030 22.93 23.82 -20.08
C ASP A 1030 21.45 23.45 -19.86
N ASP A 1031 21.03 23.29 -18.60
CA ASP A 1031 19.72 22.73 -18.25
C ASP A 1031 18.54 23.59 -18.78
N ALA A 1032 18.78 24.85 -19.15
CA ALA A 1032 17.79 25.70 -19.84
C ALA A 1032 17.66 25.43 -21.35
N ARG A 1033 18.68 24.84 -21.99
CA ARG A 1033 18.66 24.51 -23.43
C ARG A 1033 18.13 23.11 -23.71
N VAL A 1034 18.21 22.18 -22.76
CA VAL A 1034 17.65 20.82 -22.93
C VAL A 1034 16.13 20.84 -22.89
N GLY A 1035 15.52 21.58 -21.95
CA GLY A 1035 14.07 21.82 -21.95
C GLY A 1035 13.60 22.59 -23.20
N ALA A 1036 14.39 23.56 -23.68
CA ALA A 1036 14.09 24.30 -24.91
C ALA A 1036 14.31 23.48 -26.19
N ALA A 1037 15.26 22.55 -26.21
CA ALA A 1037 15.54 21.64 -27.33
C ALA A 1037 14.56 20.46 -27.36
N ALA A 1038 14.09 19.98 -26.21
CA ALA A 1038 12.99 19.01 -26.12
C ALA A 1038 11.66 19.66 -26.51
N MET A 1039 11.37 20.89 -26.06
CA MET A 1039 10.25 21.69 -26.56
C MET A 1039 10.39 22.00 -28.06
N GLN A 1040 11.58 22.37 -28.54
CA GLN A 1040 11.83 22.55 -29.97
C GLN A 1040 11.71 21.26 -30.74
N ALA A 1041 12.14 20.10 -30.24
CA ALA A 1041 12.03 18.81 -30.94
C ALA A 1041 10.61 18.26 -30.90
N ILE A 1042 9.83 18.54 -29.84
CA ILE A 1042 8.39 18.28 -29.78
C ILE A 1042 7.65 19.23 -30.74
N GLU A 1043 8.03 20.50 -30.81
CA GLU A 1043 7.49 21.48 -31.76
C GLU A 1043 7.97 21.19 -33.20
N LEU A 1044 9.17 20.65 -33.40
CA LEU A 1044 9.73 20.20 -34.69
C LEU A 1044 9.11 18.88 -35.11
N ALA A 1045 8.80 17.95 -34.19
CA ALA A 1045 8.04 16.74 -34.47
C ALA A 1045 6.57 17.07 -34.74
N ARG A 1046 6.02 18.11 -34.11
CA ARG A 1046 4.70 18.69 -34.39
C ARG A 1046 4.66 19.40 -35.75
N GLN A 1047 5.72 20.14 -36.13
CA GLN A 1047 5.89 20.78 -37.44
C GLN A 1047 6.21 19.75 -38.55
N GLN A 1048 7.03 18.74 -38.28
CA GLN A 1048 7.32 17.63 -39.20
C GLN A 1048 6.12 16.69 -39.37
N SER A 1049 5.26 16.56 -38.36
CA SER A 1049 3.95 15.89 -38.48
C SER A 1049 2.97 16.66 -39.36
N GLN A 1050 3.11 17.98 -39.50
CA GLN A 1050 2.32 18.77 -40.46
C GLN A 1050 2.91 18.68 -41.88
N ASP A 1051 4.23 18.65 -42.03
CA ASP A 1051 4.88 18.61 -43.35
C ASP A 1051 4.91 17.20 -43.99
N ALA A 1052 4.97 16.13 -43.17
CA ALA A 1052 4.85 14.75 -43.65
C ALA A 1052 3.46 14.47 -44.22
N ALA A 1053 2.41 15.05 -43.62
CA ALA A 1053 1.04 14.88 -44.05
C ALA A 1053 0.79 15.63 -45.39
N THR A 1054 1.38 16.82 -45.56
CA THR A 1054 1.35 17.59 -46.82
C THR A 1054 2.14 16.88 -47.92
N ARG A 1055 3.35 16.35 -47.65
CA ARG A 1055 4.13 15.57 -48.63
C ARG A 1055 3.44 14.26 -49.04
N THR A 1056 2.78 13.59 -48.10
CA THR A 1056 2.01 12.36 -48.37
C THR A 1056 0.79 12.66 -49.24
N LEU A 1057 0.08 13.78 -48.98
CA LEU A 1057 -1.02 14.22 -49.83
C LEU A 1057 -0.54 14.64 -51.23
N THR A 1058 0.58 15.37 -51.35
CA THR A 1058 1.16 15.72 -52.67
C THR A 1058 1.58 14.49 -53.46
N ALA A 1059 2.16 13.48 -52.79
CA ALA A 1059 2.50 12.20 -53.42
C ALA A 1059 1.25 11.42 -53.86
N ALA A 1060 0.24 11.34 -52.99
CA ALA A 1060 -1.05 10.71 -53.32
C ALA A 1060 -1.80 11.44 -54.44
N LEU A 1061 -1.69 12.77 -54.51
CA LEU A 1061 -2.26 13.58 -55.59
C LEU A 1061 -1.60 13.27 -56.94
N ASN A 1062 -0.27 13.10 -56.96
CA ASN A 1062 0.49 12.71 -58.15
C ASN A 1062 0.20 11.27 -58.60
N GLU A 1063 -0.24 10.40 -57.68
CA GLU A 1063 -0.60 8.99 -57.95
C GLU A 1063 -2.09 8.78 -58.25
N ALA A 1064 -2.97 9.69 -57.80
CA ALA A 1064 -4.41 9.58 -58.00
C ALA A 1064 -4.76 9.74 -59.48
N THR A 1065 -5.38 8.72 -60.08
CA THR A 1065 -5.71 8.67 -61.51
C THR A 1065 -7.12 9.18 -61.86
N ASN A 1066 -7.99 9.41 -60.86
CA ASN A 1066 -9.38 9.86 -61.04
C ASN A 1066 -9.54 11.33 -60.62
N SER A 1067 -10.29 12.12 -61.40
CA SER A 1067 -10.49 13.55 -61.13
C SER A 1067 -11.21 13.81 -59.80
N ILE A 1068 -12.05 12.90 -59.31
CA ILE A 1068 -12.75 13.05 -58.02
C ILE A 1068 -11.80 12.86 -56.83
N ASP A 1069 -10.91 11.86 -56.90
CA ASP A 1069 -9.94 11.61 -55.84
C ASP A 1069 -8.92 12.74 -55.78
N GLN A 1070 -8.48 13.23 -56.95
CA GLN A 1070 -7.67 14.45 -57.03
C GLN A 1070 -8.42 15.68 -56.50
N ALA A 1071 -9.71 15.83 -56.79
CA ALA A 1071 -10.51 16.93 -56.27
C ALA A 1071 -10.59 16.91 -54.74
N THR A 1072 -10.79 15.73 -54.16
CA THR A 1072 -10.87 15.53 -52.71
C THR A 1072 -9.53 15.85 -52.05
N LEU A 1073 -8.44 15.30 -52.58
CA LEU A 1073 -7.08 15.52 -52.08
C LEU A 1073 -6.66 17.00 -52.18
N HIS A 1074 -7.00 17.69 -53.26
CA HIS A 1074 -6.78 19.14 -53.38
C HIS A 1074 -7.57 19.92 -52.32
N GLY A 1075 -8.81 19.54 -52.01
CA GLY A 1075 -9.59 20.17 -50.95
C GLY A 1075 -8.99 19.95 -49.55
N GLU A 1076 -8.49 18.74 -49.27
CA GLU A 1076 -7.80 18.42 -48.02
C GLU A 1076 -6.46 19.17 -47.89
N MET A 1077 -5.73 19.30 -49.00
CA MET A 1077 -4.49 20.06 -49.04
C MET A 1077 -4.74 21.56 -48.84
N GLY A 1078 -5.80 22.10 -49.43
CA GLY A 1078 -6.29 23.45 -49.15
C GLY A 1078 -6.60 23.67 -47.67
N ASN A 1079 -7.31 22.75 -47.02
CA ASN A 1079 -7.64 22.84 -45.59
C ASN A 1079 -6.40 22.86 -44.69
N ARG A 1080 -5.39 22.04 -45.02
CA ARG A 1080 -4.14 21.99 -44.26
C ARG A 1080 -3.31 23.26 -44.42
N LEU A 1081 -3.29 23.83 -45.63
CA LEU A 1081 -2.50 25.02 -45.94
C LEU A 1081 -3.18 26.32 -45.51
N ALA A 1082 -4.50 26.33 -45.26
CA ALA A 1082 -5.29 27.55 -45.07
C ALA A 1082 -4.76 28.50 -43.95
N LYS A 1083 -4.10 27.96 -42.92
CA LYS A 1083 -3.52 28.76 -41.83
C LYS A 1083 -2.07 29.17 -42.04
N THR A 1084 -1.33 28.45 -42.88
CA THR A 1084 0.14 28.58 -43.01
C THR A 1084 0.56 29.21 -44.33
N ASP A 1085 -0.13 28.88 -45.42
CA ASP A 1085 0.05 29.50 -46.75
C ASP A 1085 -1.33 29.70 -47.41
N PRO A 1086 -2.01 30.81 -47.09
CA PRO A 1086 -3.36 31.08 -47.56
C PRO A 1086 -3.47 31.21 -49.09
N GLN A 1087 -2.40 31.62 -49.78
CA GLN A 1087 -2.39 31.73 -51.25
C GLN A 1087 -2.31 30.35 -51.90
N ALA A 1088 -1.45 29.46 -51.40
CA ALA A 1088 -1.38 28.08 -51.88
C ALA A 1088 -2.67 27.30 -51.58
N ALA A 1089 -3.26 27.52 -50.41
CA ALA A 1089 -4.55 26.93 -50.05
C ALA A 1089 -5.66 27.32 -51.03
N GLN A 1090 -5.75 28.61 -51.38
CA GLN A 1090 -6.73 29.11 -52.34
C GLN A 1090 -6.58 28.42 -53.71
N MET A 1091 -5.35 28.31 -54.22
CA MET A 1091 -5.09 27.63 -55.50
C MET A 1091 -5.59 26.18 -55.49
N HIS A 1092 -5.38 25.45 -54.39
CA HIS A 1092 -5.83 24.08 -54.26
C HIS A 1092 -7.36 23.95 -54.14
N TYR A 1093 -8.06 24.87 -53.48
CA TYR A 1093 -9.52 24.87 -53.49
C TYR A 1093 -10.10 25.17 -54.88
N GLU A 1094 -9.49 26.08 -55.65
CA GLU A 1094 -9.91 26.37 -57.02
C GLU A 1094 -9.69 25.15 -57.96
N GLN A 1095 -8.60 24.42 -57.77
CA GLN A 1095 -8.33 23.14 -58.47
C GLN A 1095 -9.33 22.05 -58.07
N SER A 1096 -9.59 21.90 -56.77
CA SER A 1096 -10.59 20.98 -56.22
C SER A 1096 -11.96 21.21 -56.85
N ARG A 1097 -12.40 22.48 -56.90
CA ARG A 1097 -13.63 22.88 -57.55
C ARG A 1097 -13.67 22.46 -59.02
N ALA A 1098 -12.68 22.85 -59.82
CA ALA A 1098 -12.68 22.59 -61.26
C ALA A 1098 -12.75 21.09 -61.57
N LEU A 1099 -12.08 20.27 -60.76
CA LEU A 1099 -12.09 18.82 -60.88
C LEU A 1099 -13.45 18.21 -60.47
N TYR A 1100 -14.09 18.69 -59.40
CA TYR A 1100 -15.44 18.28 -59.04
C TYR A 1100 -16.49 18.69 -60.10
N GLU A 1101 -16.35 19.88 -60.71
CA GLU A 1101 -17.23 20.33 -61.82
C GLU A 1101 -17.06 19.42 -63.03
N ALA A 1102 -15.82 19.14 -63.44
CA ALA A 1102 -15.51 18.25 -64.56
C ALA A 1102 -16.01 16.81 -64.32
N ALA A 1103 -16.05 16.36 -63.07
CA ALA A 1103 -16.59 15.07 -62.67
C ALA A 1103 -18.12 15.03 -62.51
N GLY A 1104 -18.83 16.16 -62.72
CA GLY A 1104 -20.28 16.25 -62.60
C GLY A 1104 -20.81 16.32 -61.15
N HIS A 1105 -19.94 16.47 -60.15
CA HIS A 1105 -20.31 16.60 -58.74
C HIS A 1105 -20.56 18.07 -58.36
N SER A 1106 -21.61 18.65 -58.93
CA SER A 1106 -21.94 20.07 -58.79
C SER A 1106 -22.02 20.53 -57.34
N GLY A 1107 -22.57 19.73 -56.42
CA GLY A 1107 -22.65 20.07 -54.99
C GLY A 1107 -21.30 20.33 -54.32
N MET A 1108 -20.33 19.45 -54.56
CA MET A 1108 -18.98 19.54 -53.97
C MET A 1108 -18.14 20.61 -54.66
N ALA A 1109 -18.36 20.83 -55.95
CA ALA A 1109 -17.79 21.96 -56.68
C ALA A 1109 -18.24 23.30 -56.09
N TRP A 1110 -19.54 23.47 -55.86
CA TRP A 1110 -20.08 24.68 -55.23
C TRP A 1110 -19.50 24.87 -53.84
N TYR A 1111 -19.36 23.80 -53.05
CA TYR A 1111 -18.76 23.88 -51.72
C TYR A 1111 -17.29 24.32 -51.74
N ALA A 1112 -16.47 23.71 -52.62
CA ALA A 1112 -15.07 24.10 -52.80
C ALA A 1112 -14.94 25.56 -53.28
N ARG A 1113 -15.83 26.01 -54.18
CA ARG A 1113 -15.91 27.41 -54.61
C ARG A 1113 -16.21 28.35 -53.46
N CYS A 1114 -17.17 28.01 -52.60
CA CYS A 1114 -17.56 28.83 -51.46
C CYS A 1114 -16.38 29.08 -50.52
N ILE A 1115 -15.57 28.05 -50.23
CA ILE A 1115 -14.39 28.17 -49.38
C ILE A 1115 -13.33 29.05 -50.04
N ALA A 1116 -13.08 28.86 -51.34
CA ALA A 1116 -12.14 29.69 -52.10
C ALA A 1116 -12.55 31.18 -52.12
N GLU A 1117 -13.83 31.49 -52.39
CA GLU A 1117 -14.33 32.87 -52.39
C GLU A 1117 -14.25 33.49 -50.99
N ARG A 1118 -14.56 32.73 -49.93
CA ARG A 1118 -14.41 33.20 -48.55
C ARG A 1118 -12.97 33.58 -48.23
N MET A 1119 -12.01 32.73 -48.62
CA MET A 1119 -10.59 33.03 -48.41
C MET A 1119 -10.11 34.25 -49.19
N ARG A 1120 -10.65 34.51 -50.40
CA ARG A 1120 -10.36 35.73 -51.15
C ARG A 1120 -10.84 36.96 -50.40
N VAL A 1121 -12.07 36.93 -49.87
CA VAL A 1121 -12.64 38.03 -49.09
C VAL A 1121 -11.84 38.25 -47.80
N ASP A 1122 -11.50 37.19 -47.06
CA ASP A 1122 -10.67 37.30 -45.85
C ASP A 1122 -9.24 37.83 -46.16
N GLN A 1123 -8.78 37.76 -47.42
CA GLN A 1123 -7.52 38.36 -47.90
C GLN A 1123 -7.70 39.77 -48.50
N GLY A 1124 -8.88 40.38 -48.36
CA GLY A 1124 -9.17 41.76 -48.80
C GLY A 1124 -9.81 41.89 -50.18
N ALA A 1125 -10.38 40.82 -50.76
CA ALA A 1125 -11.23 40.92 -51.95
C ALA A 1125 -12.64 41.43 -51.60
N ASP A 1126 -13.36 41.96 -52.61
CA ASP A 1126 -14.69 42.54 -52.45
C ASP A 1126 -15.68 41.54 -51.78
N PRO A 1127 -16.18 41.85 -50.56
CA PRO A 1127 -17.13 41.01 -49.84
C PRO A 1127 -18.37 40.67 -50.67
N ASP A 1128 -18.85 41.58 -51.53
CA ASP A 1128 -20.06 41.39 -52.34
C ASP A 1128 -19.96 40.21 -53.32
N ALA A 1129 -18.75 39.69 -53.55
CA ALA A 1129 -18.52 38.46 -54.28
C ALA A 1129 -19.18 37.24 -53.61
N LEU A 1130 -19.18 37.14 -52.28
CA LEU A 1130 -19.84 36.05 -51.54
C LEU A 1130 -21.36 36.13 -51.65
N LEU A 1131 -21.92 37.35 -51.66
CA LEU A 1131 -23.35 37.56 -51.83
C LEU A 1131 -23.80 37.18 -53.25
N LYS A 1132 -23.06 37.63 -54.27
CA LYS A 1132 -23.29 37.25 -55.66
C LYS A 1132 -23.14 35.75 -55.88
N PHE A 1133 -22.14 35.13 -55.26
CA PHE A 1133 -21.94 33.68 -55.27
C PHE A 1133 -23.14 32.95 -54.66
N ALA A 1134 -23.65 33.41 -53.52
CA ALA A 1134 -24.82 32.83 -52.88
C ALA A 1134 -26.08 32.93 -53.76
N ASP A 1135 -26.28 34.03 -54.46
CA ASP A 1135 -27.40 34.20 -55.40
C ASP A 1135 -27.32 33.21 -56.58
N GLU A 1136 -26.11 32.96 -57.10
CA GLU A 1136 -25.86 32.02 -58.21
C GLU A 1136 -25.84 30.54 -57.78
N CYS A 1137 -25.65 30.25 -56.49
CA CYS A 1137 -25.50 28.91 -55.97
C CYS A 1137 -26.84 28.16 -55.88
N PRO A 1138 -27.03 27.05 -56.63
CA PRO A 1138 -28.28 26.29 -56.61
C PRO A 1138 -28.38 25.32 -55.42
N VAL A 1139 -27.34 25.22 -54.58
CA VAL A 1139 -27.25 24.26 -53.48
C VAL A 1139 -27.49 24.97 -52.16
N THR A 1140 -28.66 24.77 -51.58
CA THR A 1140 -29.17 25.52 -50.41
C THR A 1140 -28.18 25.56 -49.25
N THR A 1141 -27.58 24.43 -48.86
CA THR A 1141 -26.66 24.37 -47.72
C THR A 1141 -25.36 25.16 -47.98
N VAL A 1142 -24.86 25.13 -49.21
CA VAL A 1142 -23.66 25.89 -49.60
C VAL A 1142 -23.97 27.38 -49.70
N LYS A 1143 -25.14 27.72 -50.20
CA LYS A 1143 -25.67 29.09 -50.24
C LYS A 1143 -25.77 29.69 -48.83
N LEU A 1144 -26.28 28.94 -47.86
CA LEU A 1144 -26.35 29.37 -46.45
C LEU A 1144 -24.96 29.60 -45.86
N ASN A 1145 -23.99 28.72 -46.12
CA ASN A 1145 -22.62 28.90 -45.67
C ASN A 1145 -21.96 30.15 -46.27
N ALA A 1146 -22.22 30.47 -47.54
CA ALA A 1146 -21.73 31.70 -48.16
C ALA A 1146 -22.37 32.96 -47.56
N LEU A 1147 -23.68 32.95 -47.32
CA LEU A 1147 -24.40 34.07 -46.69
C LEU A 1147 -23.96 34.30 -45.24
N ALA A 1148 -23.75 33.22 -44.47
CA ALA A 1148 -23.25 33.30 -43.09
C ALA A 1148 -21.80 33.84 -43.04
N ALA A 1149 -20.95 33.41 -43.97
CA ALA A 1149 -19.60 33.94 -44.11
C ALA A 1149 -19.61 35.44 -44.46
N TYR A 1150 -20.46 35.85 -45.39
CA TYR A 1150 -20.63 37.27 -45.76
C TYR A 1150 -21.17 38.12 -44.59
N GLY A 1151 -22.17 37.64 -43.85
CA GLY A 1151 -22.68 38.31 -42.65
C GLY A 1151 -21.61 38.51 -41.57
N GLY A 1152 -20.74 37.50 -41.37
CA GLY A 1152 -19.59 37.62 -40.46
C GLY A 1152 -18.48 38.56 -40.94
N VAL A 1153 -18.38 38.84 -42.25
CA VAL A 1153 -17.49 39.89 -42.78
C VAL A 1153 -18.10 41.27 -42.55
N LEU A 1154 -19.39 41.45 -42.86
CA LEU A 1154 -20.09 42.71 -42.60
C LEU A 1154 -20.03 43.11 -41.12
N LEU A 1155 -20.26 42.18 -40.19
CA LEU A 1155 -20.17 42.46 -38.74
C LEU A 1155 -18.76 42.91 -38.31
N ARG A 1156 -17.70 42.31 -38.87
CA ARG A 1156 -16.31 42.69 -38.57
C ARG A 1156 -15.95 44.07 -39.12
N GLU A 1157 -16.37 44.38 -40.35
CA GLU A 1157 -16.02 45.67 -40.97
C GLU A 1157 -16.87 46.85 -40.45
N TYR A 1158 -18.09 46.60 -39.95
CA TYR A 1158 -18.91 47.64 -39.30
C TYR A 1158 -18.33 48.09 -37.95
N GLU A 1159 -17.58 47.22 -37.26
CA GLU A 1159 -16.81 47.58 -36.05
C GLU A 1159 -15.57 48.43 -36.36
N GLU A 1160 -15.06 48.42 -37.60
CA GLU A 1160 -13.80 49.09 -37.96
C GLU A 1160 -13.90 50.28 -38.95
N VAL A 1161 -14.86 50.36 -39.90
CA VAL A 1161 -15.03 51.52 -40.81
C VAL A 1161 -16.48 51.72 -41.35
N GLU A 1162 -16.94 52.97 -41.38
CA GLU A 1162 -18.25 53.51 -41.79
C GLU A 1162 -18.57 53.40 -43.32
N VAL A 1163 -18.42 52.23 -43.95
CA VAL A 1163 -18.66 52.09 -45.41
C VAL A 1163 -19.39 50.79 -45.77
N TYR A 1164 -20.69 50.70 -45.51
CA TYR A 1164 -21.65 50.02 -46.39
C TYR A 1164 -23.02 50.71 -46.26
N SER A 1165 -23.59 51.15 -47.38
CA SER A 1165 -24.88 51.87 -47.38
C SER A 1165 -26.00 50.99 -46.81
N ASP A 1166 -26.99 51.59 -46.15
CA ASP A 1166 -28.22 50.91 -45.67
C ASP A 1166 -28.84 49.95 -46.71
N ALA A 1167 -28.66 50.24 -48.00
CA ALA A 1167 -29.12 49.42 -49.11
C ALA A 1167 -28.42 48.05 -49.22
N ALA A 1168 -27.13 47.93 -48.88
CA ALA A 1168 -26.40 46.66 -48.91
C ALA A 1168 -26.87 45.75 -47.77
N VAL A 1169 -27.02 46.33 -46.58
CA VAL A 1169 -27.55 45.62 -45.40
C VAL A 1169 -29.00 45.16 -45.66
N ASP A 1170 -29.87 46.03 -46.19
CA ASP A 1170 -31.25 45.64 -46.53
C ASP A 1170 -31.35 44.59 -47.64
N ALA A 1171 -30.42 44.62 -48.60
CA ALA A 1171 -30.36 43.67 -49.69
C ALA A 1171 -29.94 42.26 -49.21
N VAL A 1172 -29.12 42.20 -48.16
CA VAL A 1172 -28.59 40.97 -47.55
C VAL A 1172 -29.61 40.40 -46.57
N SER A 1173 -30.21 41.25 -45.74
CA SER A 1173 -31.28 40.87 -44.83
C SER A 1173 -32.46 40.22 -45.55
N ARG A 1174 -32.92 40.81 -46.67
CA ARG A 1174 -34.00 40.22 -47.49
C ARG A 1174 -33.66 38.84 -48.05
N ARG A 1175 -32.42 38.63 -48.49
CA ARG A 1175 -31.96 37.35 -49.06
C ARG A 1175 -31.78 36.27 -48.01
N ILE A 1176 -31.32 36.65 -46.82
CA ILE A 1176 -31.27 35.76 -45.66
C ILE A 1176 -32.70 35.39 -45.24
N GLU A 1177 -33.63 36.35 -45.17
CA GLU A 1177 -35.04 36.08 -44.89
C GLU A 1177 -35.73 35.18 -45.92
N GLU A 1178 -35.47 35.39 -47.22
CA GLU A 1178 -35.94 34.50 -48.30
C GLU A 1178 -35.36 33.09 -48.15
N ALA A 1179 -34.05 32.95 -47.86
CA ALA A 1179 -33.43 31.64 -47.62
C ALA A 1179 -34.00 30.93 -46.38
N LEU A 1180 -34.25 31.67 -45.29
CA LEU A 1180 -34.89 31.18 -44.06
C LEU A 1180 -36.36 30.77 -44.27
N SER A 1181 -37.02 31.27 -45.33
CA SER A 1181 -38.43 30.97 -45.64
C SER A 1181 -38.64 29.66 -46.42
N LEU A 1182 -37.57 29.06 -46.96
CA LEU A 1182 -37.67 28.00 -47.95
C LEU A 1182 -37.42 26.56 -47.42
N PHE A 1183 -36.85 26.31 -46.24
CA PHE A 1183 -36.51 24.94 -45.78
C PHE A 1183 -36.46 24.70 -44.25
N ASP A 1184 -36.59 23.42 -43.86
CA ASP A 1184 -36.73 22.88 -42.49
C ASP A 1184 -35.69 21.78 -42.16
N THR A 1185 -34.42 21.97 -42.56
CA THR A 1185 -33.32 21.04 -42.25
C THR A 1185 -32.02 21.78 -41.94
N GLU A 1186 -31.44 21.47 -40.76
CA GLU A 1186 -30.29 22.06 -40.03
C GLU A 1186 -30.58 23.32 -39.16
N PRO A 1187 -31.18 23.14 -37.97
CA PRO A 1187 -31.57 24.23 -37.07
C PRO A 1187 -30.40 25.06 -36.53
N GLU A 1188 -29.20 24.49 -36.39
CA GLU A 1188 -28.08 25.21 -35.78
C GLU A 1188 -27.51 26.31 -36.69
N GLN A 1189 -27.20 25.98 -37.94
CA GLN A 1189 -26.64 26.94 -38.91
C GLN A 1189 -27.63 28.08 -39.17
N LEU A 1190 -28.90 27.71 -39.38
CA LEU A 1190 -29.93 28.71 -39.61
C LEU A 1190 -30.16 29.59 -38.37
N GLY A 1191 -30.02 29.01 -37.18
CA GLY A 1191 -30.05 29.71 -35.90
C GLY A 1191 -28.90 30.71 -35.75
N GLN A 1192 -27.68 30.33 -36.15
CA GLN A 1192 -26.51 31.23 -36.15
C GLN A 1192 -26.67 32.37 -37.15
N THR A 1193 -27.16 32.09 -38.37
CA THR A 1193 -27.41 33.13 -39.38
C THR A 1193 -28.53 34.08 -38.94
N ALA A 1194 -29.59 33.57 -38.31
CA ALA A 1194 -30.66 34.39 -37.76
C ALA A 1194 -30.16 35.27 -36.58
N LEU A 1195 -29.25 34.75 -35.75
CA LEU A 1195 -28.64 35.51 -34.66
C LEU A 1195 -27.73 36.64 -35.19
N GLN A 1196 -26.94 36.38 -36.23
CA GLN A 1196 -26.14 37.41 -36.91
C GLN A 1196 -27.03 38.50 -37.52
N LEU A 1197 -28.17 38.13 -38.11
CA LEU A 1197 -29.15 39.07 -38.66
C LEU A 1197 -29.80 39.92 -37.56
N THR A 1198 -30.03 39.36 -36.37
CA THR A 1198 -30.49 40.13 -35.20
C THR A 1198 -29.51 41.24 -34.84
N TYR A 1199 -28.22 40.93 -34.75
CA TYR A 1199 -27.20 41.93 -34.47
C TYR A 1199 -27.20 43.05 -35.51
N ILE A 1200 -27.28 42.69 -36.79
CA ILE A 1200 -27.35 43.66 -37.89
C ILE A 1200 -28.57 44.58 -37.76
N TYR A 1201 -29.76 44.05 -37.43
CA TYR A 1201 -30.95 44.89 -37.24
C TYR A 1201 -30.90 45.75 -35.98
N MET A 1202 -30.29 45.26 -34.90
CA MET A 1202 -30.04 46.07 -33.70
C MET A 1202 -29.12 47.24 -34.02
N MET A 1203 -28.07 47.00 -34.80
CA MET A 1203 -27.14 48.04 -35.23
C MET A 1203 -27.77 49.09 -36.15
N LYS A 1204 -28.84 48.75 -36.88
CA LYS A 1204 -29.67 49.71 -37.65
C LYS A 1204 -30.77 50.38 -36.83
N GLU A 1205 -30.87 50.08 -35.54
CA GLU A 1205 -31.98 50.49 -34.66
C GLU A 1205 -33.38 50.03 -35.14
N ASP A 1206 -33.47 49.03 -36.04
CA ASP A 1206 -34.74 48.37 -36.39
C ASP A 1206 -35.01 47.24 -35.37
N LEU A 1207 -35.22 47.66 -34.13
CA LEU A 1207 -35.44 46.79 -32.98
C LEU A 1207 -36.62 45.81 -33.17
N PRO A 1208 -37.74 46.18 -33.86
CA PRO A 1208 -38.78 45.22 -34.19
C PRO A 1208 -38.33 44.09 -35.11
N ALA A 1209 -37.49 44.36 -36.11
CA ALA A 1209 -36.94 43.33 -36.99
C ALA A 1209 -35.88 42.47 -36.28
N ALA A 1210 -35.05 43.08 -35.44
CA ALA A 1210 -34.09 42.37 -34.58
C ALA A 1210 -34.79 41.37 -33.66
N ARG A 1211 -35.85 41.79 -32.97
CA ARG A 1211 -36.61 40.90 -32.08
C ARG A 1211 -37.21 39.70 -32.83
N ARG A 1212 -37.81 39.93 -34.00
CA ARG A 1212 -38.42 38.85 -34.81
C ARG A 1212 -37.37 37.82 -35.25
N THR A 1213 -36.18 38.27 -35.63
CA THR A 1213 -35.10 37.38 -36.05
C THR A 1213 -34.48 36.64 -34.86
N LEU A 1214 -34.38 37.28 -33.70
CA LEU A 1214 -33.88 36.68 -32.46
C LEU A 1214 -34.79 35.54 -31.98
N GLU A 1215 -36.10 35.74 -32.03
CA GLU A 1215 -37.06 34.70 -31.66
C GLU A 1215 -36.93 33.48 -32.58
N ARG A 1216 -36.71 33.68 -33.88
CA ARG A 1216 -36.46 32.58 -34.83
C ARG A 1216 -35.13 31.89 -34.55
N ALA A 1217 -34.06 32.66 -34.28
CA ALA A 1217 -32.77 32.14 -33.86
C ALA A 1217 -32.90 31.29 -32.59
N ARG A 1218 -33.70 31.75 -31.62
CA ARG A 1218 -33.97 31.02 -30.36
C ARG A 1218 -34.60 29.67 -30.63
N VAL A 1219 -35.67 29.62 -31.42
CA VAL A 1219 -36.36 28.35 -31.70
C VAL A 1219 -35.39 27.36 -32.34
N TRP A 1220 -34.53 27.83 -33.23
CA TRP A 1220 -33.67 26.97 -34.03
C TRP A 1220 -32.40 26.54 -33.27
N LEU A 1221 -31.75 27.46 -32.54
CA LEU A 1221 -30.61 27.15 -31.66
C LEU A 1221 -31.00 26.30 -30.44
N VAL A 1222 -32.20 26.49 -29.88
CA VAL A 1222 -32.72 25.61 -28.81
C VAL A 1222 -33.01 24.22 -29.36
N ARG A 1223 -33.63 24.11 -30.54
CA ARG A 1223 -33.85 22.82 -31.19
C ARG A 1223 -32.54 22.09 -31.52
N ALA A 1224 -31.48 22.84 -31.84
CA ALA A 1224 -30.14 22.29 -32.05
C ALA A 1224 -29.36 22.00 -30.76
N ASN A 1225 -29.84 22.44 -29.59
CA ASN A 1225 -29.08 22.47 -28.33
C ASN A 1225 -27.69 23.11 -28.49
N SER A 1226 -27.66 24.23 -29.22
CA SER A 1226 -26.43 24.89 -29.66
C SER A 1226 -25.70 25.60 -28.52
N THR A 1227 -24.37 25.66 -28.60
CA THR A 1227 -23.54 26.43 -27.66
C THR A 1227 -23.75 27.94 -27.77
N TYR A 1228 -24.34 28.43 -28.88
CA TYR A 1228 -24.67 29.85 -29.11
C TYR A 1228 -25.92 30.32 -28.35
N LEU A 1229 -26.53 29.47 -27.53
CA LEU A 1229 -27.65 29.85 -26.65
C LEU A 1229 -27.27 30.93 -25.63
N ASN A 1230 -26.00 30.96 -25.19
CA ASN A 1230 -25.49 32.02 -24.32
C ASN A 1230 -25.44 33.38 -25.03
N ASP A 1231 -25.00 33.41 -26.28
CA ASP A 1231 -24.99 34.65 -27.08
C ASP A 1231 -26.43 35.15 -27.30
N LEU A 1232 -27.37 34.22 -27.45
CA LEU A 1232 -28.80 34.53 -27.53
C LEU A 1232 -29.36 35.20 -26.27
N GLU A 1233 -28.95 34.76 -25.08
CA GLU A 1233 -29.33 35.40 -23.81
C GLU A 1233 -28.71 36.79 -23.65
N VAL A 1234 -27.51 37.01 -24.18
CA VAL A 1234 -26.85 38.32 -24.17
C VAL A 1234 -27.61 39.30 -25.07
N VAL A 1235 -27.98 38.89 -26.28
CA VAL A 1235 -28.73 39.72 -27.23
C VAL A 1235 -30.17 39.99 -26.74
N ASP A 1236 -30.83 38.97 -26.19
CA ASP A 1236 -32.18 39.11 -25.61
C ASP A 1236 -32.19 40.09 -24.43
N ARG A 1237 -31.10 40.14 -23.65
CA ARG A 1237 -30.95 41.11 -22.56
C ARG A 1237 -30.77 42.53 -23.09
N GLN A 1238 -29.92 42.73 -24.11
CA GLN A 1238 -29.68 44.05 -24.70
C GLN A 1238 -30.94 44.63 -25.33
N LEU A 1239 -31.74 43.84 -26.08
CA LEU A 1239 -33.01 44.31 -26.65
C LEU A 1239 -34.02 44.74 -25.57
N ARG A 1240 -34.09 44.00 -24.45
CA ARG A 1240 -34.95 44.36 -23.31
C ARG A 1240 -34.52 45.65 -22.63
N GLU A 1241 -33.22 45.92 -22.57
CA GLU A 1241 -32.67 47.17 -22.03
C GLU A 1241 -33.02 48.38 -22.91
N GLU A 1242 -33.12 48.19 -24.23
CA GLU A 1242 -33.59 49.21 -25.17
C GLU A 1242 -35.14 49.33 -25.26
N GLY A 1243 -35.86 48.57 -24.43
CA GLY A 1243 -37.31 48.71 -24.23
C GLY A 1243 -38.19 47.90 -25.19
N VAL A 1244 -37.63 46.88 -25.88
CA VAL A 1244 -38.34 46.02 -26.85
C VAL A 1244 -38.58 44.61 -26.34
#